data_AF-A0A4S2L8Y6-F1
#
_entry.id   AF-A0A4S2L8Y6-F1
#
_cell.length_a   1.000
_cell.length_b   1.000
_cell.length_c   1.000
_cell.angle_alpha   90.00
_cell.angle_beta   90.00
_cell.angle_gamma   90.00
#
_symmetry.space_group_name_H-M   'P 1'
#
loop_
_entity.id
_entity.type
_entity.pdbx_description
1 polymer ?
#
loop_
_entity_poly.entity_id
_entity_poly.type
_entity_poly.pdbx_seq_one_letter_code
_entity_poly.pdbx_strand_id
1 'polypeptide(L)'
;MTTSDAQVEERALNGVAEDEDVVTPWTVASVNDSGIDYDKLISVRKVYAKNGYLTFQNFVGSQCILFLAERFGSSKIDDELLTRFEKITGKKPHHFLRRGIFFSHRDMHTILNLYEQGKFFYLYTGRGPSTDAMHLGHLIPFMFCKWLQDVFNVPLVIQLTDDEKAIWKNIKIEDAIKLAYANARDIIACGFNPEKTFIFSNLEHIGNNSAFYQNMIRIQRCVTFNQVKGIFGFGDSDPIAKIAFPPTQAAPAISGSFPFIFKDAKIPCLIPCAIDQDPYFRMTRDVAPRLGYPKPALLHATFFPALQGSKTKMSASDNSTAIFLTDTPKLIKNKVNKHAFSGGQATVEEHRQLGGNCEVDISYQWLRFFLEDDERLEQIRKGYTSGEILTGELKKELIDVLQRLVAAHQEAKSKVTDEVIKRFMMPRDLGFVSKTKARNKLISWYNKYSTSNMGAFLDTPKTEKCNEHGTGNGLRYGVASMQGWRMEMEDAHRAIPCLEGGLSDWSYFAVFDGHAGALVSAHSAEHLLECIMQTQEFKAEDVIKGIHSGFLRLDDEMRDLPEMSAGTDKSGSTAVCAFISPKNIYIANCGDSRAVLCRAGLPVFSTRDHKPVLPAEKERIQNAGGSVMIQRVNGSLAVSRALGDYEYKNLKDRGPCEQLVSPEPEIFVLDRDDEHDEFLVLACDGIWDVMNNEDLCNFIRSRLQLTDDLEAVTNLVVDTCLYKDALTDQSKILLQGSRDNMSIVLVTFPAAPKPNSEAQTQEAVLEMAIARKIKEIIAQEEDKSEFDYLKMLELLRGSDQDFPYLPPGGGLHAKQPFIEKMFREMCPSKAHSVSVGYIPLT
;
A
#
# COMPACT_ATOMS: atom_id res chain seq x y z
N MET A 1 52.46 -13.94 3.44
CA MET A 1 52.20 -13.38 2.09
C MET A 1 51.31 -14.38 1.37
N THR A 2 50.18 -14.01 0.77
CA THR A 2 49.67 -12.67 0.44
C THR A 2 48.45 -12.26 1.27
N THR A 3 48.42 -10.98 1.66
CA THR A 3 47.29 -10.32 2.33
C THR A 3 46.22 -9.93 1.30
N SER A 4 45.16 -10.72 1.16
CA SER A 4 44.01 -10.41 0.28
C SER A 4 42.69 -10.21 1.04
N ASP A 5 42.48 -10.95 2.12
CA ASP A 5 41.13 -11.09 2.69
C ASP A 5 40.72 -9.88 3.56
N ALA A 6 41.69 -9.20 4.17
CA ALA A 6 41.45 -7.97 4.94
C ALA A 6 41.19 -6.73 4.06
N GLN A 7 41.69 -6.70 2.82
CA GLN A 7 41.62 -5.51 1.95
C GLN A 7 40.26 -5.32 1.25
N VAL A 8 39.36 -6.29 1.36
CA VAL A 8 37.99 -6.18 0.85
C VAL A 8 37.06 -5.54 1.90
N GLU A 9 37.26 -5.81 3.19
CA GLU A 9 36.50 -5.18 4.27
C GLU A 9 36.89 -3.70 4.45
N GLU A 10 38.18 -3.37 4.32
CA GLU A 10 38.71 -2.01 4.55
C GLU A 10 38.23 -0.96 3.52
N ARG A 11 37.84 -1.39 2.31
CA ARG A 11 37.40 -0.47 1.24
C ARG A 11 35.99 0.11 1.41
N ALA A 12 35.18 -0.41 2.33
CA ALA A 12 33.85 0.13 2.63
C ALA A 12 33.86 1.36 3.56
N LEU A 13 35.01 1.71 4.16
CA LEU A 13 35.08 2.68 5.27
C LEU A 13 35.47 4.11 4.87
N ASN A 14 36.02 4.33 3.67
CA ASN A 14 36.62 5.61 3.26
C ASN A 14 35.62 6.70 2.83
N GLY A 15 34.51 6.88 3.57
CA GLY A 15 33.49 7.89 3.26
C GLY A 15 32.39 8.09 4.32
N VAL A 16 32.44 7.38 5.44
CA VAL A 16 31.55 7.63 6.59
C VAL A 16 32.28 8.58 7.54
N ALA A 17 31.61 9.58 8.10
CA ALA A 17 32.18 10.41 9.15
C ALA A 17 32.53 9.53 10.36
N GLU A 18 33.65 9.77 11.03
CA GLU A 18 34.25 8.86 12.05
C GLU A 18 33.38 8.63 13.32
N ASP A 19 32.20 9.25 13.41
CA ASP A 19 31.33 9.33 14.59
C ASP A 19 29.92 8.68 14.45
N GLU A 20 29.60 7.96 13.35
CA GLU A 20 28.23 7.39 13.14
C GLU A 20 28.17 5.83 13.13
N ASP A 21 27.05 5.28 13.63
CA ASP A 21 26.75 3.84 13.66
C ASP A 21 26.48 3.28 12.24
N VAL A 22 26.98 2.08 11.94
CA VAL A 22 26.78 1.40 10.65
C VAL A 22 25.84 0.21 10.80
N VAL A 23 24.73 0.20 10.05
CA VAL A 23 23.75 -0.90 10.03
C VAL A 23 23.37 -1.27 8.60
N THR A 24 23.76 -2.46 8.16
CA THR A 24 23.41 -3.08 6.87
C THR A 24 23.00 -4.55 7.09
N PRO A 25 22.43 -5.25 6.09
CA PRO A 25 22.06 -6.66 6.23
C PRO A 25 23.22 -7.61 6.57
N TRP A 26 24.47 -7.16 6.37
CA TRP A 26 25.69 -7.95 6.60
C TRP A 26 26.55 -7.43 7.75
N THR A 27 26.51 -6.13 8.04
CA THR A 27 27.41 -5.47 9.00
C THR A 27 26.64 -4.63 10.01
N VAL A 28 26.95 -4.80 11.29
CA VAL A 28 26.44 -3.97 12.40
C VAL A 28 27.64 -3.57 13.27
N ALA A 29 27.92 -2.28 13.34
CA ALA A 29 29.02 -1.72 14.14
C ALA A 29 28.56 -0.42 14.81
N SER A 30 28.92 -0.25 16.09
CA SER A 30 28.69 0.99 16.84
C SER A 30 29.98 1.58 17.39
N VAL A 31 30.05 2.91 17.38
CA VAL A 31 31.12 3.67 18.05
C VAL A 31 30.94 3.72 19.57
N ASN A 32 29.72 3.52 20.07
CA ASN A 32 29.36 3.64 21.49
C ASN A 32 29.53 2.32 22.28
N ASP A 33 30.01 2.39 23.52
CA ASP A 33 30.10 1.21 24.41
C ASP A 33 28.72 0.64 24.81
N SER A 34 27.69 1.49 24.85
CA SER A 34 26.28 1.09 25.03
C SER A 34 25.66 0.42 23.79
N GLY A 35 26.33 0.46 22.64
CA GLY A 35 25.85 -0.04 21.36
C GLY A 35 25.01 0.97 20.56
N ILE A 36 24.31 0.45 19.56
CA ILE A 36 23.59 1.20 18.52
C ILE A 36 22.54 2.18 19.10
N ASP A 37 22.54 3.41 18.60
CA ASP A 37 21.52 4.43 18.91
C ASP A 37 20.25 4.21 18.08
N TYR A 38 19.35 3.37 18.63
CA TYR A 38 18.12 2.98 17.97
C TYR A 38 17.14 4.13 17.72
N ASP A 39 17.14 5.20 18.53
CA ASP A 39 16.27 6.37 18.30
C ASP A 39 16.79 7.23 17.14
N LYS A 40 18.13 7.38 17.00
CA LYS A 40 18.72 8.01 15.80
C LYS A 40 18.40 7.23 14.52
N LEU A 41 18.41 5.89 14.55
CA LEU A 41 18.08 5.06 13.38
C LEU A 41 16.65 5.26 12.83
N ILE A 42 15.69 5.62 13.68
CA ILE A 42 14.31 5.93 13.28
C ILE A 42 14.23 7.29 12.59
N SER A 43 14.88 8.31 13.18
CA SER A 43 14.78 9.72 12.76
C SER A 43 15.23 9.97 11.31
N VAL A 44 14.57 10.85 10.56
CA VAL A 44 15.07 11.34 9.25
C VAL A 44 15.71 12.71 9.44
N ARG A 45 17.00 12.87 9.13
CA ARG A 45 17.68 14.17 9.22
C ARG A 45 17.54 14.92 7.89
N LYS A 46 16.78 16.02 7.86
CA LYS A 46 16.79 16.97 6.74
C LYS A 46 18.21 17.57 6.61
N VAL A 47 18.86 17.38 5.46
CA VAL A 47 20.00 18.22 5.07
C VAL A 47 19.44 19.53 4.52
N TYR A 48 19.51 20.59 5.32
CA TYR A 48 19.19 21.93 4.85
C TYR A 48 20.37 22.47 4.04
N ALA A 49 20.16 22.73 2.75
CA ALA A 49 21.11 23.50 1.94
C ALA A 49 21.16 24.94 2.48
N LYS A 50 22.30 25.31 3.10
CA LYS A 50 22.53 26.66 3.60
C LYS A 50 23.14 27.51 2.48
N ASN A 51 22.39 28.55 2.08
CA ASN A 51 22.69 29.58 1.07
C ASN A 51 22.37 29.22 -0.39
N GLY A 52 21.62 30.13 -1.01
CA GLY A 52 20.99 30.01 -2.33
C GLY A 52 21.91 29.92 -3.55
N TYR A 53 21.26 29.52 -4.65
CA TYR A 53 21.72 29.48 -6.04
C TYR A 53 22.85 28.51 -6.39
N LEU A 54 22.56 27.58 -7.30
CA LEU A 54 23.49 27.18 -8.36
C LEU A 54 22.72 26.57 -9.54
N THR A 55 23.16 26.90 -10.75
CA THR A 55 22.53 26.54 -12.03
C THR A 55 22.99 25.19 -12.56
N PHE A 56 22.18 24.57 -13.43
CA PHE A 56 22.57 23.40 -14.20
C PHE A 56 23.71 23.72 -15.18
N GLN A 57 24.95 23.30 -14.87
CA GLN A 57 25.92 22.76 -15.85
C GLN A 57 27.22 22.26 -15.17
N ASN A 58 27.82 21.23 -15.76
CA ASN A 58 29.18 20.73 -15.53
C ASN A 58 29.53 20.18 -14.14
N PHE A 59 29.38 18.86 -13.96
CA PHE A 59 30.39 18.06 -13.26
C PHE A 59 30.50 16.66 -13.88
N VAL A 60 31.59 16.43 -14.63
CA VAL A 60 31.95 15.12 -15.18
C VAL A 60 33.12 14.58 -14.38
N GLY A 61 32.93 13.41 -13.75
CA GLY A 61 34.01 12.57 -13.23
C GLY A 61 34.71 13.04 -11.95
N SER A 62 34.20 12.59 -10.78
CA SER A 62 35.01 11.94 -9.73
C SER A 62 34.14 11.50 -8.53
N GLN A 63 34.04 10.18 -8.34
CA GLN A 63 33.70 9.45 -7.11
C GLN A 63 32.42 9.84 -6.33
N CYS A 64 31.34 9.14 -6.67
CA CYS A 64 30.14 9.00 -5.87
C CYS A 64 30.37 8.11 -4.63
N ILE A 65 30.79 8.67 -3.49
CA ILE A 65 30.80 7.99 -2.17
C ILE A 65 30.35 8.98 -1.08
N LEU A 66 29.05 9.31 -1.03
CA LEU A 66 28.49 10.20 0.00
C LEU A 66 26.97 10.01 0.24
N PHE A 67 26.48 8.78 0.04
CA PHE A 67 25.07 8.38 0.23
C PHE A 67 25.00 6.97 0.84
N LEU A 68 25.51 6.80 2.07
CA LEU A 68 25.49 5.52 2.81
C LEU A 68 24.97 5.62 4.26
N ALA A 69 24.26 6.69 4.58
CA ALA A 69 23.67 6.94 5.92
C ALA A 69 22.22 7.47 5.84
N GLU A 70 21.42 7.01 4.87
CA GLU A 70 19.97 7.28 4.88
C GLU A 70 19.29 6.47 5.99
N ARG A 71 18.95 7.16 7.08
CA ARG A 71 18.23 6.63 8.23
C ARG A 71 16.87 6.05 7.82
N PHE A 72 16.43 5.00 8.50
CA PHE A 72 15.41 4.09 7.99
C PHE A 72 14.03 4.74 7.77
N GLY A 73 13.66 5.78 8.55
CA GLY A 73 12.37 6.45 8.38
C GLY A 73 11.18 5.55 8.66
N SER A 74 11.30 4.69 9.67
CA SER A 74 10.23 3.86 10.24
C SER A 74 9.50 4.62 11.37
N SER A 75 8.48 4.01 11.97
CA SER A 75 7.79 4.55 13.16
C SER A 75 8.36 3.94 14.44
N LYS A 76 8.31 4.65 15.57
CA LYS A 76 8.59 4.09 16.90
C LYS A 76 7.37 3.32 17.40
N ILE A 77 7.58 2.25 18.17
CA ILE A 77 6.49 1.59 18.92
C ILE A 77 6.30 2.36 20.22
N ASP A 78 5.12 2.93 20.41
CA ASP A 78 4.75 3.76 21.56
C ASP A 78 3.67 3.10 22.44
N ASP A 79 3.41 3.71 23.60
CA ASP A 79 2.43 3.20 24.56
C ASP A 79 1.00 3.20 24.02
N GLU A 80 0.68 4.06 23.04
CA GLU A 80 -0.62 4.03 22.34
C GLU A 80 -0.77 2.74 21.53
N LEU A 81 0.22 2.40 20.70
CA LEU A 81 0.24 1.17 19.92
C LEU A 81 0.23 -0.07 20.84
N LEU A 82 0.94 -0.06 21.97
CA LEU A 82 0.91 -1.14 22.96
C LEU A 82 -0.47 -1.29 23.61
N THR A 83 -1.07 -0.19 24.06
CA THR A 83 -2.41 -0.18 24.65
C THR A 83 -3.46 -0.66 23.64
N ARG A 84 -3.35 -0.21 22.39
CA ARG A 84 -4.23 -0.62 21.29
C ARG A 84 -4.05 -2.11 20.97
N PHE A 85 -2.82 -2.62 20.95
CA PHE A 85 -2.54 -4.04 20.75
C PHE A 85 -3.24 -4.89 21.83
N GLU A 86 -3.10 -4.52 23.11
CA GLU A 86 -3.71 -5.26 24.22
C GLU A 86 -5.24 -5.25 24.12
N LYS A 87 -5.83 -4.08 23.88
CA LYS A 87 -7.27 -3.89 23.72
C LYS A 87 -7.85 -4.75 22.58
N ILE A 88 -7.19 -4.79 21.43
CA ILE A 88 -7.68 -5.49 20.23
C ILE A 88 -7.46 -7.00 20.31
N THR A 89 -6.36 -7.45 20.89
CA THR A 89 -6.02 -8.89 20.96
C THR A 89 -6.55 -9.59 22.21
N GLY A 90 -6.87 -8.85 23.28
CA GLY A 90 -7.18 -9.40 24.59
C GLY A 90 -5.98 -10.11 25.24
N LYS A 91 -4.75 -9.75 24.84
CA LYS A 91 -3.49 -10.36 25.28
C LYS A 91 -2.49 -9.27 25.68
N LYS A 92 -1.90 -9.42 26.87
CA LYS A 92 -0.79 -8.57 27.33
C LYS A 92 0.33 -8.56 26.26
N PRO A 93 0.78 -7.40 25.76
CA PRO A 93 1.79 -7.32 24.71
C PRO A 93 3.06 -8.04 25.14
N HIS A 94 3.76 -8.72 24.23
CA HIS A 94 4.96 -9.50 24.54
C HIS A 94 5.99 -8.67 25.31
N HIS A 95 6.76 -9.27 26.22
CA HIS A 95 7.80 -8.53 26.97
C HIS A 95 8.83 -7.88 26.03
N PHE A 96 9.07 -8.44 24.83
CA PHE A 96 9.89 -7.76 23.82
C PHE A 96 9.31 -6.43 23.32
N LEU A 97 7.99 -6.29 23.24
CA LEU A 97 7.34 -5.02 22.92
C LEU A 97 7.41 -4.09 24.14
N ARG A 98 7.01 -4.57 25.32
CA ARG A 98 7.00 -3.79 26.58
C ARG A 98 8.39 -3.25 26.98
N ARG A 99 9.47 -3.92 26.59
CA ARG A 99 10.86 -3.59 26.97
C ARG A 99 11.66 -2.89 25.86
N GLY A 100 11.01 -2.51 24.75
CA GLY A 100 11.67 -1.85 23.61
C GLY A 100 12.71 -2.73 22.91
N ILE A 101 12.50 -4.05 22.88
CA ILE A 101 13.33 -4.98 22.10
C ILE A 101 12.82 -5.03 20.66
N PHE A 102 11.50 -5.21 20.46
CA PHE A 102 10.85 -4.74 19.25
C PHE A 102 10.45 -3.29 19.50
N PHE A 103 11.09 -2.36 18.80
CA PHE A 103 11.10 -0.93 19.15
C PHE A 103 10.57 -0.02 18.02
N SER A 104 10.51 -0.54 16.79
CA SER A 104 10.10 0.20 15.61
C SER A 104 9.20 -0.64 14.71
N HIS A 105 8.36 0.00 13.90
CA HIS A 105 7.42 -0.66 13.01
C HIS A 105 7.22 0.10 11.68
N ARG A 106 6.54 -0.56 10.74
CA ARG A 106 5.87 0.09 9.59
C ARG A 106 4.47 -0.49 9.45
N ASP A 107 3.46 0.36 9.32
CA ASP A 107 2.06 0.00 9.07
C ASP A 107 1.44 -1.02 10.06
N MET A 108 1.95 -1.12 11.31
CA MET A 108 1.39 -2.04 12.31
C MET A 108 -0.06 -1.71 12.68
N HIS A 109 -0.44 -0.43 12.68
CA HIS A 109 -1.84 -0.02 12.82
C HIS A 109 -2.72 -0.60 11.70
N THR A 110 -2.22 -0.77 10.48
CA THR A 110 -2.95 -1.41 9.38
C THR A 110 -3.20 -2.89 9.68
N ILE A 111 -2.24 -3.60 10.27
CA ILE A 111 -2.43 -4.99 10.71
C ILE A 111 -3.48 -5.09 11.83
N LEU A 112 -3.44 -4.17 12.79
CA LEU A 112 -4.45 -4.10 13.85
C LEU A 112 -5.85 -3.77 13.28
N ASN A 113 -5.96 -2.83 12.34
CA ASN A 113 -7.21 -2.52 11.63
C ASN A 113 -7.77 -3.77 10.92
N LEU A 114 -6.92 -4.55 10.24
CA LEU A 114 -7.35 -5.77 9.55
C LEU A 114 -7.89 -6.81 10.55
N TYR A 115 -7.16 -7.05 11.64
CA TYR A 115 -7.56 -8.02 12.66
C TYR A 115 -8.87 -7.60 13.37
N GLU A 116 -9.02 -6.31 13.70
CA GLU A 116 -10.22 -5.71 14.29
C GLU A 116 -11.44 -5.84 13.35
N GLN A 117 -11.23 -5.71 12.04
CA GLN A 117 -12.25 -5.97 11.00
C GLN A 117 -12.48 -7.47 10.71
N GLY A 118 -11.80 -8.39 11.41
CA GLY A 118 -11.86 -9.83 11.14
C GLY A 118 -11.26 -10.26 9.80
N LYS A 119 -10.50 -9.37 9.13
CA LYS A 119 -9.79 -9.63 7.87
C LYS A 119 -8.46 -10.35 8.16
N PHE A 120 -8.06 -11.19 7.22
CA PHE A 120 -6.83 -11.98 7.35
C PHE A 120 -5.59 -11.22 6.87
N PHE A 121 -4.48 -11.47 7.55
CA PHE A 121 -3.11 -11.20 7.12
C PHE A 121 -2.29 -12.47 7.38
N TYR A 122 -1.04 -12.51 6.91
CA TYR A 122 -0.09 -13.60 7.23
C TYR A 122 1.23 -13.06 7.74
N LEU A 123 1.96 -13.90 8.45
CA LEU A 123 3.32 -13.61 8.93
C LEU A 123 4.35 -14.13 7.92
N TYR A 124 5.44 -13.40 7.76
CA TYR A 124 6.64 -13.84 7.06
C TYR A 124 7.87 -13.50 7.89
N THR A 125 8.78 -14.45 8.05
CA THR A 125 10.15 -14.18 8.54
C THR A 125 11.14 -15.12 7.83
N GLY A 126 12.44 -14.96 8.08
CA GLY A 126 13.46 -15.72 7.35
C GLY A 126 14.75 -15.95 8.12
N ARG A 127 15.55 -16.90 7.61
CA ARG A 127 16.85 -17.28 8.16
C ARG A 127 17.79 -17.72 7.05
N GLY A 128 18.93 -17.04 6.93
CA GLY A 128 20.04 -17.53 6.10
C GLY A 128 20.88 -18.58 6.83
N PRO A 129 20.83 -19.87 6.43
CA PRO A 129 21.41 -20.97 7.20
C PRO A 129 22.93 -21.03 7.01
N SER A 130 23.67 -20.55 8.00
CA SER A 130 25.12 -20.32 7.91
C SER A 130 26.00 -21.26 8.73
N THR A 131 25.41 -22.07 9.59
CA THR A 131 26.00 -23.07 10.50
C THR A 131 24.95 -24.13 10.86
N ASP A 132 25.36 -25.36 11.21
CA ASP A 132 24.44 -26.47 11.56
C ASP A 132 23.58 -26.17 12.79
N ALA A 133 24.09 -25.34 13.72
CA ALA A 133 23.39 -24.91 14.92
C ALA A 133 23.15 -23.40 14.89
N MET A 134 21.95 -23.00 15.33
CA MET A 134 21.65 -21.61 15.67
C MET A 134 22.24 -21.23 17.05
N HIS A 135 22.38 -19.92 17.30
CA HIS A 135 22.69 -19.34 18.61
C HIS A 135 21.50 -18.54 19.15
N LEU A 136 21.53 -18.21 20.44
CA LEU A 136 20.43 -17.52 21.14
C LEU A 136 19.92 -16.27 20.42
N GLY A 137 20.81 -15.45 19.85
CA GLY A 137 20.40 -14.26 19.09
C GLY A 137 19.49 -14.55 17.88
N HIS A 138 19.55 -15.75 17.29
CA HIS A 138 18.61 -16.14 16.23
C HIS A 138 17.22 -16.51 16.75
N LEU A 139 17.05 -16.82 18.03
CA LEU A 139 15.74 -17.15 18.59
C LEU A 139 14.83 -15.92 18.72
N ILE A 140 15.38 -14.71 18.86
CA ILE A 140 14.58 -13.50 19.17
C ILE A 140 13.46 -13.25 18.13
N PRO A 141 13.70 -13.27 16.81
CA PRO A 141 12.62 -13.13 15.82
C PRO A 141 11.66 -14.32 15.83
N PHE A 142 12.14 -15.55 16.02
CA PHE A 142 11.29 -16.75 15.99
C PHE A 142 10.38 -16.88 17.21
N MET A 143 10.88 -16.63 18.43
CA MET A 143 10.07 -16.59 19.66
C MET A 143 8.95 -15.57 19.52
N PHE A 144 9.26 -14.37 19.02
CA PHE A 144 8.27 -13.33 18.79
C PHE A 144 7.28 -13.68 17.68
N CYS A 145 7.76 -14.22 16.56
CA CYS A 145 6.90 -14.65 15.46
C CYS A 145 5.97 -15.80 15.85
N LYS A 146 6.42 -16.70 16.73
CA LYS A 146 5.60 -17.78 17.32
C LYS A 146 4.51 -17.19 18.21
N TRP A 147 4.86 -16.25 19.08
CA TRP A 147 3.87 -15.54 19.91
C TRP A 147 2.85 -14.76 19.05
N LEU A 148 3.29 -14.07 17.99
CA LEU A 148 2.39 -13.41 17.03
C LEU A 148 1.46 -14.41 16.33
N GLN A 149 1.97 -15.58 15.92
CA GLN A 149 1.16 -16.65 15.34
C GLN A 149 0.08 -17.15 16.32
N ASP A 150 0.42 -17.31 17.61
CA ASP A 150 -0.54 -17.74 18.64
C ASP A 150 -1.60 -16.67 18.95
N VAL A 151 -1.19 -15.41 19.10
CA VAL A 151 -2.08 -14.29 19.45
C VAL A 151 -3.04 -13.95 18.31
N PHE A 152 -2.53 -13.78 17.09
CA PHE A 152 -3.35 -13.43 15.92
C PHE A 152 -3.95 -14.66 15.21
N ASN A 153 -3.48 -15.86 15.53
CA ASN A 153 -4.01 -17.12 15.01
C ASN A 153 -3.87 -17.26 13.47
N VAL A 154 -2.89 -16.60 12.87
CA VAL A 154 -2.65 -16.43 11.41
C VAL A 154 -1.70 -17.48 10.79
N PRO A 155 -1.69 -17.65 9.45
CA PRO A 155 -0.65 -18.43 8.77
C PRO A 155 0.71 -17.73 8.79
N LEU A 156 1.77 -18.52 8.67
CA LEU A 156 3.18 -18.12 8.67
C LEU A 156 3.94 -18.81 7.54
N VAL A 157 4.76 -18.05 6.82
CA VAL A 157 5.80 -18.56 5.91
C VAL A 157 7.20 -18.24 6.46
N ILE A 158 8.11 -19.20 6.40
CA ILE A 158 9.50 -19.05 6.84
C ILE A 158 10.45 -19.38 5.69
N GLN A 159 11.19 -18.39 5.22
CA GLN A 159 12.19 -18.55 4.16
C GLN A 159 13.54 -18.99 4.74
N LEU A 160 14.15 -20.00 4.12
CA LEU A 160 15.54 -20.41 4.35
C LEU A 160 16.37 -20.00 3.13
N THR A 161 17.17 -18.94 3.27
CA THR A 161 17.96 -18.35 2.19
C THR A 161 19.28 -19.10 1.99
N ASP A 162 19.17 -20.38 1.64
CA ASP A 162 20.33 -21.26 1.38
C ASP A 162 21.06 -20.91 0.07
N ASP A 163 20.32 -20.44 -0.93
CA ASP A 163 20.86 -19.79 -2.13
C ASP A 163 21.75 -18.58 -1.79
N GLU A 164 21.31 -17.68 -0.91
CA GLU A 164 22.09 -16.55 -0.40
C GLU A 164 23.41 -17.02 0.21
N LYS A 165 23.38 -18.09 1.02
CA LYS A 165 24.61 -18.59 1.66
C LYS A 165 25.52 -19.31 0.69
N ALA A 166 25.00 -20.00 -0.33
CA ALA A 166 25.80 -20.49 -1.45
C ALA A 166 26.49 -19.31 -2.19
N ILE A 167 25.75 -18.25 -2.51
CA ILE A 167 26.25 -17.07 -3.24
C ILE A 167 27.30 -16.27 -2.43
N TRP A 168 27.05 -15.99 -1.15
CA TRP A 168 27.94 -15.14 -0.33
C TRP A 168 29.09 -15.89 0.35
N LYS A 169 28.94 -17.18 0.67
CA LYS A 169 29.99 -17.97 1.36
C LYS A 169 30.71 -18.99 0.48
N ASN A 170 30.36 -19.09 -0.81
CA ASN A 170 30.95 -20.05 -1.75
C ASN A 170 30.91 -21.51 -1.24
N ILE A 171 29.83 -21.87 -0.53
CA ILE A 171 29.56 -23.24 -0.11
C ILE A 171 28.84 -23.99 -1.23
N LYS A 172 28.97 -25.32 -1.26
CA LYS A 172 28.27 -26.16 -2.24
C LYS A 172 26.75 -26.09 -2.03
N ILE A 173 26.01 -26.20 -3.13
CA ILE A 173 24.53 -26.20 -3.13
C ILE A 173 23.98 -27.30 -2.22
N GLU A 174 24.56 -28.50 -2.27
CA GLU A 174 24.14 -29.65 -1.46
C GLU A 174 24.39 -29.43 0.04
N ASP A 175 25.45 -28.69 0.39
CA ASP A 175 25.77 -28.35 1.77
C ASP A 175 24.90 -27.19 2.28
N ALA A 176 24.56 -26.22 1.43
CA ALA A 176 23.60 -25.17 1.73
C ALA A 176 22.19 -25.73 2.05
N ILE A 177 21.72 -26.70 1.26
CA ILE A 177 20.44 -27.39 1.52
C ILE A 177 20.50 -28.17 2.85
N LYS A 178 21.60 -28.89 3.14
CA LYS A 178 21.77 -29.57 4.46
C LYS A 178 21.67 -28.57 5.62
N LEU A 179 22.32 -27.41 5.50
CA LEU A 179 22.25 -26.34 6.50
C LEU A 179 20.81 -25.81 6.65
N ALA A 180 20.05 -25.68 5.56
CA ALA A 180 18.64 -25.32 5.61
C ALA A 180 17.83 -26.34 6.45
N TYR A 181 17.97 -27.64 6.16
CA TYR A 181 17.33 -28.71 6.94
C TYR A 181 17.78 -28.77 8.40
N ALA A 182 19.05 -28.44 8.70
CA ALA A 182 19.54 -28.35 10.08
C ALA A 182 18.90 -27.18 10.84
N ASN A 183 18.84 -25.99 10.22
CA ASN A 183 18.21 -24.80 10.80
C ASN A 183 16.68 -24.96 10.88
N ALA A 184 16.04 -25.68 9.95
CA ALA A 184 14.61 -26.01 10.01
C ALA A 184 14.25 -26.80 11.27
N ARG A 185 15.10 -27.75 11.71
CA ARG A 185 14.91 -28.48 12.97
C ARG A 185 14.93 -27.55 14.19
N ASP A 186 15.84 -26.58 14.23
CA ASP A 186 15.87 -25.57 15.29
C ASP A 186 14.63 -24.65 15.25
N ILE A 187 14.19 -24.23 14.07
CA ILE A 187 13.01 -23.37 13.91
C ILE A 187 11.74 -24.11 14.37
N ILE A 188 11.56 -25.38 13.97
CA ILE A 188 10.42 -26.21 14.40
C ILE A 188 10.43 -26.40 15.93
N ALA A 189 11.61 -26.57 16.54
CA ALA A 189 11.77 -26.70 17.99
C ALA A 189 11.30 -25.45 18.79
N CYS A 190 11.14 -24.29 18.15
CA CYS A 190 10.51 -23.11 18.76
C CYS A 190 9.00 -23.29 19.03
N GLY A 191 8.37 -24.37 18.54
CA GLY A 191 6.98 -24.72 18.84
C GLY A 191 5.94 -24.03 17.96
N PHE A 192 6.28 -23.77 16.69
CA PHE A 192 5.31 -23.29 15.69
C PHE A 192 4.21 -24.31 15.40
N ASN A 193 3.02 -23.84 15.05
CA ASN A 193 1.89 -24.73 14.73
C ASN A 193 2.07 -25.35 13.32
N PRO A 194 2.16 -26.68 13.19
CA PRO A 194 2.36 -27.36 11.89
C PRO A 194 1.17 -27.20 10.93
N GLU A 195 -0.03 -26.85 11.40
CA GLU A 195 -1.18 -26.61 10.52
C GLU A 195 -1.19 -25.19 9.95
N LYS A 196 -0.26 -24.33 10.41
CA LYS A 196 -0.25 -22.89 10.11
C LYS A 196 1.09 -22.37 9.62
N THR A 197 2.09 -23.24 9.50
CA THR A 197 3.47 -22.84 9.24
C THR A 197 4.04 -23.59 8.05
N PHE A 198 4.44 -22.85 7.02
CA PHE A 198 5.18 -23.38 5.87
C PHE A 198 6.63 -22.90 5.94
N ILE A 199 7.59 -23.82 5.92
CA ILE A 199 9.02 -23.51 5.93
C ILE A 199 9.59 -23.93 4.58
N PHE A 200 10.49 -23.17 3.95
CA PHE A 200 11.00 -23.56 2.64
C PHE A 200 12.46 -23.18 2.41
N SER A 201 13.23 -24.10 1.80
CA SER A 201 14.51 -23.82 1.14
C SER A 201 14.25 -23.00 -0.12
N ASN A 202 15.06 -21.97 -0.40
CA ASN A 202 14.97 -21.27 -1.68
C ASN A 202 15.39 -22.18 -2.83
N LEU A 203 16.51 -22.89 -2.68
CA LEU A 203 17.06 -23.78 -3.71
C LEU A 203 16.07 -24.88 -4.13
N GLU A 204 15.29 -25.42 -3.20
CA GLU A 204 14.26 -26.42 -3.51
C GLU A 204 12.92 -25.78 -3.93
N HIS A 205 12.49 -24.69 -3.30
CA HIS A 205 11.14 -24.15 -3.53
C HIS A 205 11.01 -23.43 -4.86
N ILE A 206 12.03 -22.67 -5.28
CA ILE A 206 11.99 -21.89 -6.53
C ILE A 206 11.81 -22.81 -7.75
N GLY A 207 12.48 -23.97 -7.75
CA GLY A 207 12.34 -24.98 -8.81
C GLY A 207 10.98 -25.71 -8.82
N ASN A 208 10.29 -25.77 -7.67
CA ASN A 208 9.03 -26.49 -7.51
C ASN A 208 7.79 -25.57 -7.46
N ASN A 209 7.96 -24.26 -7.51
CA ASN A 209 6.87 -23.28 -7.44
C ASN A 209 7.05 -22.16 -8.48
N SER A 210 6.41 -22.33 -9.63
CA SER A 210 6.46 -21.36 -10.74
C SER A 210 5.94 -19.98 -10.35
N ALA A 211 4.94 -19.87 -9.46
CA ALA A 211 4.39 -18.58 -9.04
C ALA A 211 5.39 -17.76 -8.21
N PHE A 212 6.19 -18.43 -7.37
CA PHE A 212 7.29 -17.79 -6.63
C PHE A 212 8.33 -17.19 -7.59
N TYR A 213 8.81 -17.98 -8.55
CA TYR A 213 9.77 -17.51 -9.55
C TYR A 213 9.20 -16.39 -10.43
N GLN A 214 7.94 -16.48 -10.86
CA GLN A 214 7.29 -15.39 -11.60
C GLN A 214 7.24 -14.09 -10.78
N ASN A 215 6.99 -14.15 -9.47
CA ASN A 215 7.01 -12.96 -8.61
C ASN A 215 8.43 -12.41 -8.41
N MET A 216 9.46 -13.25 -8.32
CA MET A 216 10.85 -12.78 -8.36
C MET A 216 11.13 -11.96 -9.63
N ILE A 217 10.73 -12.46 -10.82
CA ILE A 217 10.90 -11.75 -12.09
C ILE A 217 10.06 -10.46 -12.15
N ARG A 218 8.81 -10.47 -11.65
CA ARG A 218 7.97 -9.26 -11.54
C ARG A 218 8.67 -8.18 -10.69
N ILE A 219 9.21 -8.55 -9.53
CA ILE A 219 9.95 -7.64 -8.64
C ILE A 219 11.23 -7.15 -9.32
N GLN A 220 12.00 -8.04 -9.95
CA GLN A 220 13.25 -7.71 -10.62
C GLN A 220 13.05 -6.73 -11.78
N ARG A 221 11.92 -6.79 -12.50
CA ARG A 221 11.54 -5.78 -13.52
C ARG A 221 11.27 -4.39 -12.94
N CYS A 222 10.94 -4.28 -11.65
CA CYS A 222 10.66 -3.01 -10.98
C CYS A 222 11.88 -2.38 -10.29
N VAL A 223 12.99 -3.12 -10.14
CA VAL A 223 14.18 -2.72 -9.38
C VAL A 223 15.40 -2.64 -10.30
N THR A 224 15.94 -1.44 -10.45
CA THR A 224 17.14 -1.17 -11.26
C THR A 224 18.44 -1.51 -10.52
N PHE A 225 19.53 -1.73 -11.26
CA PHE A 225 20.85 -1.92 -10.66
C PHE A 225 21.29 -0.72 -9.81
N ASN A 226 21.00 0.52 -10.26
CA ASN A 226 21.28 1.74 -9.50
C ASN A 226 20.55 1.77 -8.14
N GLN A 227 19.33 1.24 -8.05
CA GLN A 227 18.61 1.14 -6.78
C GLN A 227 19.27 0.13 -5.84
N VAL A 228 19.63 -1.08 -6.28
CA VAL A 228 20.31 -2.04 -5.40
C VAL A 228 21.74 -1.60 -5.04
N LYS A 229 22.42 -0.85 -5.91
CA LYS A 229 23.69 -0.18 -5.62
C LYS A 229 23.56 0.84 -4.48
N GLY A 230 22.51 1.67 -4.50
CA GLY A 230 22.22 2.62 -3.41
C GLY A 230 21.72 1.98 -2.12
N ILE A 231 20.89 0.93 -2.20
CA ILE A 231 20.26 0.29 -1.03
C ILE A 231 21.19 -0.73 -0.34
N PHE A 232 22.00 -1.47 -1.11
CA PHE A 232 22.81 -2.58 -0.61
C PHE A 232 24.33 -2.39 -0.82
N GLY A 233 24.77 -1.32 -1.48
CA GLY A 233 26.19 -1.05 -1.71
C GLY A 233 26.87 -1.93 -2.77
N PHE A 234 26.11 -2.64 -3.62
CA PHE A 234 26.68 -3.53 -4.64
C PHE A 234 27.51 -2.78 -5.70
N GLY A 235 28.68 -3.32 -6.01
CA GLY A 235 29.58 -2.79 -7.04
C GLY A 235 29.36 -3.43 -8.41
N ASP A 236 29.93 -2.81 -9.45
CA ASP A 236 29.87 -3.33 -10.83
C ASP A 236 30.69 -4.63 -11.00
N SER A 237 31.51 -4.96 -9.99
CA SER A 237 32.29 -6.19 -9.87
C SER A 237 31.60 -7.30 -9.04
N ASP A 238 30.43 -7.04 -8.44
CA ASP A 238 29.71 -8.08 -7.71
C ASP A 238 29.08 -9.11 -8.66
N PRO A 239 29.05 -10.40 -8.30
CA PRO A 239 28.37 -11.41 -9.11
C PRO A 239 26.89 -11.07 -9.34
N ILE A 240 26.40 -11.30 -10.55
CA ILE A 240 24.98 -11.09 -10.91
C ILE A 240 24.00 -11.78 -9.95
N ALA A 241 24.42 -12.90 -9.34
CA ALA A 241 23.64 -13.62 -8.35
C ALA A 241 23.39 -12.81 -7.06
N LYS A 242 24.35 -11.98 -6.61
CA LYS A 242 24.13 -11.05 -5.49
C LYS A 242 23.18 -9.93 -5.89
N ILE A 243 23.42 -9.34 -7.07
CA ILE A 243 22.63 -8.23 -7.62
C ILE A 243 21.15 -8.63 -7.80
N ALA A 244 20.90 -9.88 -8.21
CA ALA A 244 19.56 -10.44 -8.43
C ALA A 244 18.93 -11.10 -7.19
N PHE A 245 19.61 -11.14 -6.03
CA PHE A 245 19.09 -11.76 -4.81
C PHE A 245 17.97 -10.97 -4.09
N PRO A 246 17.98 -9.62 -4.01
CA PRO A 246 16.92 -8.89 -3.27
C PRO A 246 15.48 -9.21 -3.71
N PRO A 247 15.16 -9.41 -5.00
CA PRO A 247 13.87 -9.97 -5.43
C PRO A 247 13.47 -11.31 -4.78
N THR A 248 14.44 -12.21 -4.52
CA THR A 248 14.19 -13.50 -3.86
C THR A 248 13.75 -13.34 -2.40
N GLN A 249 14.30 -12.36 -1.68
CA GLN A 249 13.90 -12.06 -0.30
C GLN A 249 12.64 -11.16 -0.24
N ALA A 250 12.31 -10.46 -1.32
CA ALA A 250 11.08 -9.68 -1.45
C ALA A 250 9.85 -10.54 -1.82
N ALA A 251 10.01 -11.57 -2.65
CA ALA A 251 8.92 -12.41 -3.14
C ALA A 251 8.04 -13.07 -2.05
N PRO A 252 8.55 -13.53 -0.89
CA PRO A 252 7.72 -14.12 0.16
C PRO A 252 6.80 -13.14 0.89
N ALA A 253 6.99 -11.82 0.72
CA ALA A 253 6.08 -10.79 1.23
C ALA A 253 4.85 -10.60 0.33
N ILE A 254 4.84 -11.20 -0.87
CA ILE A 254 3.74 -11.20 -1.83
C ILE A 254 2.97 -12.51 -1.73
N SER A 255 1.68 -12.47 -1.35
CA SER A 255 0.88 -13.67 -1.11
C SER A 255 0.73 -14.56 -2.35
N GLY A 256 0.73 -13.97 -3.55
CA GLY A 256 0.68 -14.72 -4.82
C GLY A 256 1.90 -15.63 -5.06
N SER A 257 2.96 -15.52 -4.25
CA SER A 257 4.10 -16.44 -4.29
C SER A 257 3.76 -17.81 -3.69
N PHE A 258 2.65 -17.94 -2.96
CA PHE A 258 2.20 -19.20 -2.33
C PHE A 258 0.73 -19.53 -2.69
N PRO A 259 0.43 -19.81 -3.98
CA PRO A 259 -0.95 -20.06 -4.43
C PRO A 259 -1.57 -21.30 -3.77
N PHE A 260 -0.77 -22.26 -3.32
CA PHE A 260 -1.25 -23.42 -2.55
C PHE A 260 -1.72 -23.06 -1.13
N ILE A 261 -1.34 -21.91 -0.57
CA ILE A 261 -1.82 -21.39 0.72
C ILE A 261 -2.93 -20.35 0.51
N PHE A 262 -2.68 -19.36 -0.35
CA PHE A 262 -3.50 -18.15 -0.46
C PHE A 262 -4.40 -18.12 -1.71
N LYS A 263 -4.21 -19.07 -2.65
CA LYS A 263 -4.86 -19.07 -3.98
C LYS A 263 -4.56 -17.72 -4.65
N ASP A 264 -5.56 -17.11 -5.29
CA ASP A 264 -5.42 -15.81 -5.96
C ASP A 264 -5.62 -14.61 -5.00
N ALA A 265 -5.68 -14.84 -3.68
CA ALA A 265 -5.97 -13.78 -2.73
C ALA A 265 -4.73 -12.90 -2.45
N LYS A 266 -4.89 -11.59 -2.66
CA LYS A 266 -3.91 -10.54 -2.33
C LYS A 266 -3.92 -10.23 -0.82
N ILE A 267 -3.35 -11.12 -0.01
CA ILE A 267 -3.36 -11.05 1.47
C ILE A 267 -2.22 -10.14 1.97
N PRO A 268 -2.48 -9.20 2.89
CA PRO A 268 -1.44 -8.39 3.55
C PRO A 268 -0.46 -9.22 4.38
N CYS A 269 0.80 -8.79 4.41
CA CYS A 269 1.90 -9.46 5.10
C CYS A 269 2.40 -8.62 6.29
N LEU A 270 2.74 -9.27 7.41
CA LEU A 270 3.50 -8.69 8.52
C LEU A 270 4.84 -9.41 8.68
N ILE A 271 5.93 -8.65 8.73
CA ILE A 271 7.31 -9.16 8.77
C ILE A 271 8.00 -8.79 10.10
N PRO A 272 8.12 -9.74 11.06
CA PRO A 272 8.97 -9.59 12.23
C PRO A 272 10.42 -9.92 11.87
N CYS A 273 11.32 -8.95 12.00
CA CYS A 273 12.74 -9.08 11.69
C CYS A 273 13.61 -8.19 12.59
N ALA A 274 14.93 -8.34 12.55
CA ALA A 274 15.84 -7.32 13.08
C ALA A 274 15.95 -6.16 12.07
N ILE A 275 16.27 -4.95 12.56
CA ILE A 275 16.27 -3.75 11.70
C ILE A 275 17.27 -3.80 10.53
N ASP A 276 18.30 -4.66 10.60
CA ASP A 276 19.22 -4.91 9.48
C ASP A 276 18.54 -5.47 8.22
N GLN A 277 17.33 -6.02 8.32
CA GLN A 277 16.56 -6.51 7.16
C GLN A 277 15.63 -5.45 6.53
N ASP A 278 15.41 -4.29 7.14
CA ASP A 278 14.54 -3.25 6.58
C ASP A 278 14.93 -2.80 5.15
N PRO A 279 16.21 -2.77 4.69
CA PRO A 279 16.55 -2.39 3.31
C PRO A 279 15.85 -3.25 2.24
N TYR A 280 15.74 -4.56 2.46
CA TYR A 280 14.98 -5.47 1.58
C TYR A 280 13.50 -5.11 1.54
N PHE A 281 12.93 -4.74 2.67
CA PHE A 281 11.49 -4.54 2.80
C PHE A 281 11.06 -3.10 2.52
N ARG A 282 11.93 -2.09 2.68
CA ARG A 282 11.77 -0.74 2.11
C ARG A 282 11.66 -0.84 0.59
N MET A 283 12.61 -1.52 -0.07
CA MET A 283 12.54 -1.85 -1.50
C MET A 283 11.23 -2.59 -1.85
N THR A 284 10.87 -3.62 -1.08
CA THR A 284 9.64 -4.40 -1.32
C THR A 284 8.37 -3.54 -1.20
N ARG A 285 8.33 -2.57 -0.26
CA ARG A 285 7.19 -1.66 -0.06
C ARG A 285 7.01 -0.64 -1.18
N ASP A 286 8.07 -0.32 -1.91
CA ASP A 286 8.01 0.55 -3.10
C ASP A 286 7.63 -0.24 -4.37
N VAL A 287 7.97 -1.54 -4.41
CA VAL A 287 7.62 -2.44 -5.51
C VAL A 287 6.20 -2.99 -5.40
N ALA A 288 5.74 -3.41 -4.20
CA ALA A 288 4.48 -4.14 -4.04
C ALA A 288 3.25 -3.44 -4.68
N PRO A 289 3.04 -2.11 -4.54
CA PRO A 289 1.92 -1.44 -5.21
C PRO A 289 2.01 -1.46 -6.74
N ARG A 290 3.23 -1.46 -7.31
CA ARG A 290 3.48 -1.54 -8.76
C ARG A 290 3.20 -2.93 -9.33
N LEU A 291 2.97 -3.91 -8.46
CA LEU A 291 2.57 -5.28 -8.77
C LEU A 291 1.13 -5.58 -8.28
N GLY A 292 0.39 -4.56 -7.84
CA GLY A 292 -0.97 -4.70 -7.36
C GLY A 292 -1.13 -5.41 -6.02
N TYR A 293 -0.07 -5.48 -5.20
CA TYR A 293 -0.09 -6.09 -3.87
C TYR A 293 0.00 -5.06 -2.73
N PRO A 294 -0.61 -5.35 -1.56
CA PRO A 294 -0.47 -4.50 -0.38
C PRO A 294 1.00 -4.41 0.07
N LYS A 295 1.41 -3.24 0.57
CA LYS A 295 2.72 -3.05 1.18
C LYS A 295 2.86 -3.97 2.41
N PRO A 296 3.97 -4.72 2.59
CA PRO A 296 4.18 -5.47 3.82
C PRO A 296 4.38 -4.53 5.01
N ALA A 297 3.71 -4.83 6.11
CA ALA A 297 3.96 -4.22 7.41
C ALA A 297 5.20 -4.85 8.07
N LEU A 298 5.84 -4.13 8.98
CA LEU A 298 7.07 -4.58 9.65
C LEU A 298 7.05 -4.32 11.15
N LEU A 299 7.75 -5.19 11.88
CA LEU A 299 8.15 -5.01 13.28
C LEU A 299 9.66 -5.26 13.36
N HIS A 300 10.40 -4.30 13.91
CA HIS A 300 11.86 -4.29 13.95
C HIS A 300 12.39 -4.54 15.35
N ALA A 301 13.23 -5.57 15.48
CA ALA A 301 13.99 -5.87 16.69
C ALA A 301 15.33 -5.11 16.74
N THR A 302 15.75 -4.79 17.96
CA THR A 302 17.14 -4.45 18.29
C THR A 302 18.06 -5.64 18.09
N PHE A 303 19.37 -5.39 18.02
CA PHE A 303 20.36 -6.45 17.92
C PHE A 303 20.60 -7.14 19.27
N PHE A 304 20.69 -8.46 19.23
CA PHE A 304 21.10 -9.26 20.38
C PHE A 304 22.64 -9.14 20.56
N PRO A 305 23.14 -8.60 21.69
CA PRO A 305 24.56 -8.23 21.81
C PRO A 305 25.46 -9.45 21.99
N ALA A 306 26.70 -9.36 21.51
CA ALA A 306 27.73 -10.37 21.72
C ALA A 306 28.12 -10.48 23.21
N LEU A 307 28.72 -11.61 23.60
CA LEU A 307 29.18 -11.81 24.99
C LEU A 307 30.17 -10.70 25.44
N GLN A 308 31.06 -10.26 24.56
CA GLN A 308 32.14 -9.31 24.84
C GLN A 308 31.68 -7.85 24.97
N GLY A 309 30.47 -7.50 24.55
CA GLY A 309 29.99 -6.11 24.55
C GLY A 309 28.97 -5.80 23.44
N SER A 310 28.38 -4.61 23.52
CA SER A 310 27.29 -4.16 22.63
C SER A 310 27.74 -3.54 21.30
N LYS A 311 29.05 -3.32 21.10
CA LYS A 311 29.61 -2.72 19.86
C LYS A 311 29.44 -3.57 18.61
N THR A 312 29.31 -4.90 18.77
CA THR A 312 29.21 -5.86 17.67
C THR A 312 28.06 -6.83 17.89
N LYS A 313 27.40 -7.21 16.79
CA LYS A 313 26.39 -8.27 16.77
C LYS A 313 27.06 -9.64 16.99
N MET A 314 26.38 -10.52 17.70
CA MET A 314 26.81 -11.92 17.87
C MET A 314 27.02 -12.61 16.50
N SER A 315 28.18 -13.26 16.31
CA SER A 315 28.49 -13.97 15.07
C SER A 315 28.69 -15.47 15.29
N ALA A 316 28.12 -16.28 14.40
CA ALA A 316 28.35 -17.72 14.36
C ALA A 316 29.79 -18.11 13.93
N SER A 317 30.63 -17.16 13.48
CA SER A 317 32.04 -17.40 13.13
C SER A 317 33.00 -17.39 14.34
N ASP A 318 32.59 -16.87 15.50
CA ASP A 318 33.42 -16.85 16.70
C ASP A 318 32.70 -17.52 17.88
N ASN A 319 33.19 -18.73 18.23
CA ASN A 319 32.68 -19.55 19.33
C ASN A 319 32.76 -18.91 20.72
N SER A 320 33.56 -17.86 20.89
CA SER A 320 33.66 -17.09 22.14
C SER A 320 32.58 -16.01 22.25
N THR A 321 31.98 -15.56 21.14
CA THR A 321 30.98 -14.47 21.13
C THR A 321 29.55 -14.92 21.37
N ALA A 322 29.27 -16.20 21.13
CA ALA A 322 27.93 -16.75 21.02
C ALA A 322 27.67 -17.93 21.98
N ILE A 323 26.42 -18.05 22.45
CA ILE A 323 25.90 -19.28 23.07
C ILE A 323 25.01 -19.99 22.05
N PHE A 324 25.38 -21.21 21.70
CA PHE A 324 24.69 -22.04 20.70
C PHE A 324 23.59 -22.87 21.34
N LEU A 325 22.57 -23.22 20.58
CA LEU A 325 21.48 -24.08 21.03
C LEU A 325 21.93 -25.55 21.25
N THR A 326 23.16 -25.88 20.85
CA THR A 326 23.86 -27.14 21.12
C THR A 326 24.82 -27.07 22.31
N ASP A 327 24.99 -25.91 22.96
CA ASP A 327 25.89 -25.79 24.11
C ASP A 327 25.34 -26.58 25.30
N THR A 328 26.22 -27.31 26.00
CA THR A 328 25.85 -28.03 27.23
C THR A 328 25.71 -27.05 28.40
N PRO A 329 24.97 -27.40 29.48
CA PRO A 329 24.83 -26.54 30.66
C PRO A 329 26.17 -26.06 31.24
N LYS A 330 27.20 -26.93 31.22
CA LYS A 330 28.58 -26.60 31.64
C LYS A 330 29.23 -25.56 30.71
N LEU A 331 29.02 -25.68 29.40
CA LEU A 331 29.57 -24.74 28.41
C LEU A 331 28.88 -23.38 28.48
N ILE A 332 27.54 -23.34 28.65
CA ILE A 332 26.77 -22.11 28.90
C ILE A 332 27.33 -21.37 30.12
N LYS A 333 27.46 -22.07 31.26
CA LYS A 333 28.04 -21.52 32.50
C LYS A 333 29.45 -20.96 32.29
N ASN A 334 30.31 -21.71 31.60
CA ASN A 334 31.68 -21.29 31.32
C ASN A 334 31.73 -20.04 30.42
N LYS A 335 30.90 -19.98 29.37
CA LYS A 335 30.83 -18.83 28.45
C LYS A 335 30.34 -17.56 29.15
N VAL A 336 29.24 -17.62 29.90
CA VAL A 336 28.75 -16.46 30.66
C VAL A 336 29.79 -15.98 31.68
N ASN A 337 30.38 -16.90 32.47
CA ASN A 337 31.36 -16.50 33.47
C ASN A 337 32.63 -15.88 32.87
N LYS A 338 33.19 -16.49 31.81
CA LYS A 338 34.48 -16.10 31.23
C LYS A 338 34.41 -14.97 30.19
N HIS A 339 33.31 -14.89 29.43
CA HIS A 339 33.24 -14.03 28.24
C HIS A 339 32.15 -12.95 28.29
N ALA A 340 31.11 -13.08 29.12
CA ALA A 340 30.12 -12.01 29.26
C ALA A 340 30.77 -10.78 29.93
N PHE A 341 30.77 -9.65 29.24
CA PHE A 341 31.25 -8.37 29.78
C PHE A 341 30.40 -7.93 30.97
N SER A 342 31.05 -7.31 31.95
CA SER A 342 30.45 -6.86 33.21
C SER A 342 30.43 -5.34 33.29
N GLY A 343 29.29 -4.77 33.66
CA GLY A 343 29.17 -3.36 34.05
C GLY A 343 29.45 -3.11 35.55
N GLY A 344 29.85 -4.13 36.29
CA GLY A 344 30.23 -4.05 37.70
C GLY A 344 31.68 -3.61 37.94
N GLN A 345 31.96 -3.13 39.15
CA GLN A 345 33.31 -2.69 39.57
C GLN A 345 34.31 -3.85 39.71
N ALA A 346 35.60 -3.51 39.79
CA ALA A 346 36.70 -4.47 39.84
C ALA A 346 36.80 -5.24 41.18
N THR A 347 36.47 -4.58 42.30
CA THR A 347 36.43 -5.19 43.64
C THR A 347 35.01 -5.27 44.20
N VAL A 348 34.79 -6.13 45.20
CA VAL A 348 33.48 -6.26 45.86
C VAL A 348 33.16 -5.00 46.65
N GLU A 349 34.18 -4.40 47.26
CA GLU A 349 34.11 -3.19 48.06
C GLU A 349 33.65 -1.99 47.21
N GLU A 350 34.28 -1.77 46.05
CA GLU A 350 33.83 -0.75 45.09
C GLU A 350 32.42 -1.05 44.56
N HIS A 351 32.11 -2.33 44.28
CA HIS A 351 30.80 -2.72 43.77
C HIS A 351 29.68 -2.45 44.78
N ARG A 352 29.93 -2.70 46.07
CA ARG A 352 29.00 -2.39 47.17
C ARG A 352 28.82 -0.89 47.40
N GLN A 353 29.76 -0.05 46.97
CA GLN A 353 29.73 1.40 47.15
C GLN A 353 29.17 2.15 45.92
N LEU A 354 29.51 1.72 44.70
CA LEU A 354 29.23 2.42 43.45
C LEU A 354 28.17 1.72 42.57
N GLY A 355 27.86 0.46 42.87
CA GLY A 355 26.94 -0.37 42.08
C GLY A 355 27.49 -0.82 40.72
N GLY A 356 26.66 -1.57 40.00
CA GLY A 356 26.91 -2.01 38.62
C GLY A 356 26.03 -1.26 37.60
N ASN A 357 26.62 -0.94 36.44
CA ASN A 357 25.90 -0.32 35.33
C ASN A 357 25.17 -1.38 34.48
N CYS A 358 23.83 -1.42 34.63
CA CYS A 358 22.94 -2.29 33.87
C CYS A 358 22.94 -2.03 32.34
N GLU A 359 23.26 -0.82 31.88
CA GLU A 359 23.20 -0.47 30.44
C GLU A 359 24.26 -1.20 29.62
N VAL A 360 25.47 -1.37 30.19
CA VAL A 360 26.60 -2.04 29.54
C VAL A 360 26.79 -3.49 29.97
N ASP A 361 26.20 -3.93 31.09
CA ASP A 361 26.34 -5.32 31.56
C ASP A 361 25.59 -6.31 30.66
N ILE A 362 26.33 -7.14 29.93
CA ILE A 362 25.77 -8.11 28.98
C ILE A 362 24.90 -9.16 29.69
N SER A 363 25.20 -9.47 30.95
CA SER A 363 24.42 -10.43 31.72
C SER A 363 23.02 -9.89 32.01
N TYR A 364 22.93 -8.62 32.41
CA TYR A 364 21.64 -7.93 32.58
C TYR A 364 20.93 -7.72 31.25
N GLN A 365 21.64 -7.29 30.20
CA GLN A 365 21.03 -7.10 28.87
C GLN A 365 20.39 -8.40 28.36
N TRP A 366 21.04 -9.56 28.50
CA TRP A 366 20.47 -10.84 28.08
C TRP A 366 19.27 -11.27 28.95
N LEU A 367 19.24 -10.92 30.25
CA LEU A 367 18.04 -11.13 31.09
C LEU A 367 16.83 -10.32 30.58
N ARG A 368 17.03 -9.11 30.02
CA ARG A 368 15.93 -8.35 29.38
C ARG A 368 15.26 -9.14 28.23
N PHE A 369 16.01 -10.00 27.54
CA PHE A 369 15.47 -10.87 26.50
C PHE A 369 14.84 -12.16 27.05
N PHE A 370 15.42 -12.85 28.03
CA PHE A 370 14.99 -14.22 28.37
C PHE A 370 14.29 -14.40 29.73
N LEU A 371 14.32 -13.42 30.63
CA LEU A 371 13.57 -13.46 31.89
C LEU A 371 12.18 -12.85 31.66
N GLU A 372 11.13 -13.65 31.50
CA GLU A 372 9.78 -13.16 31.18
C GLU A 372 9.13 -12.30 32.28
N ASP A 373 9.55 -12.48 33.53
CA ASP A 373 9.06 -11.76 34.71
C ASP A 373 9.61 -10.33 34.76
N ASP A 374 8.74 -9.34 34.59
CA ASP A 374 9.08 -7.91 34.64
C ASP A 374 9.42 -7.44 36.07
N GLU A 375 8.78 -7.99 37.09
CA GLU A 375 9.01 -7.59 38.50
C GLU A 375 10.37 -8.11 38.97
N ARG A 376 10.69 -9.39 38.67
CA ARG A 376 12.00 -9.95 38.98
C ARG A 376 13.12 -9.24 38.22
N LEU A 377 12.90 -8.86 36.95
CA LEU A 377 13.89 -8.10 36.18
C LEU A 377 14.16 -6.72 36.81
N GLU A 378 13.12 -6.01 37.27
CA GLU A 378 13.28 -4.71 37.92
C GLU A 378 13.91 -4.81 39.32
N GLN A 379 13.62 -5.88 40.08
CA GLN A 379 14.35 -6.19 41.32
C GLN A 379 15.85 -6.39 41.04
N ILE A 380 16.19 -7.17 40.01
CA ILE A 380 17.59 -7.40 39.60
C ILE A 380 18.24 -6.08 39.18
N ARG A 381 17.54 -5.23 38.42
CA ARG A 381 18.05 -3.91 38.01
C ARG A 381 18.37 -3.04 39.23
N LYS A 382 17.41 -2.88 40.16
CA LYS A 382 17.60 -2.09 41.37
C LYS A 382 18.74 -2.61 42.24
N GLY A 383 18.78 -3.92 42.49
CA GLY A 383 19.81 -4.57 43.30
C GLY A 383 21.20 -4.50 42.68
N TYR A 384 21.33 -4.61 41.36
CA TYR A 384 22.64 -4.45 40.70
C TYR A 384 23.11 -3.00 40.70
N THR A 385 22.22 -2.04 40.40
CA THR A 385 22.54 -0.61 40.43
C THR A 385 22.83 -0.09 41.85
N SER A 386 22.28 -0.69 42.90
CA SER A 386 22.61 -0.34 44.30
C SER A 386 23.86 -1.04 44.84
N GLY A 387 24.41 -2.02 44.12
CA GLY A 387 25.50 -2.87 44.60
C GLY A 387 25.06 -3.97 45.59
N GLU A 388 23.76 -4.19 45.78
CA GLU A 388 23.20 -5.28 46.59
C GLU A 388 23.41 -6.66 45.92
N ILE A 389 23.29 -6.73 44.60
CA ILE A 389 23.56 -7.92 43.79
C ILE A 389 24.96 -7.80 43.20
N LEU A 390 25.81 -8.79 43.40
CA LEU A 390 27.14 -8.83 42.78
C LEU A 390 27.08 -9.40 41.35
N THR A 391 28.06 -9.05 40.51
CA THR A 391 28.18 -9.57 39.12
C THR A 391 28.10 -11.10 39.05
N GLY A 392 28.70 -11.81 40.01
CA GLY A 392 28.64 -13.29 40.05
C GLY A 392 27.23 -13.84 40.29
N GLU A 393 26.39 -13.10 41.02
CA GLU A 393 25.00 -13.45 41.31
C GLU A 393 24.11 -13.13 40.11
N LEU A 394 24.29 -11.95 39.49
CA LEU A 394 23.65 -11.59 38.22
C LEU A 394 23.95 -12.60 37.11
N LYS A 395 25.21 -13.02 36.97
CA LYS A 395 25.61 -14.07 36.01
C LYS A 395 24.96 -15.41 36.32
N LYS A 396 24.80 -15.77 37.59
CA LYS A 396 24.12 -17.00 38.00
C LYS A 396 22.65 -16.99 37.59
N GLU A 397 21.92 -15.91 37.85
CA GLU A 397 20.52 -15.73 37.41
C GLU A 397 20.39 -15.93 35.89
N LEU A 398 21.28 -15.31 35.10
CA LEU A 398 21.30 -15.53 33.65
C LEU A 398 21.58 -16.99 33.30
N ILE A 399 22.59 -17.62 33.90
CA ILE A 399 22.93 -19.03 33.63
C ILE A 399 21.72 -19.95 33.89
N ASP A 400 21.00 -19.74 34.99
CA ASP A 400 19.85 -20.56 35.37
C ASP A 400 18.64 -20.34 34.43
N VAL A 401 18.50 -19.14 33.82
CA VAL A 401 17.54 -18.88 32.73
C VAL A 401 17.97 -19.57 31.43
N LEU A 402 19.23 -19.36 30.99
CA LEU A 402 19.73 -19.88 29.72
C LEU A 402 19.81 -21.41 29.69
N GLN A 403 20.21 -22.04 30.79
CA GLN A 403 20.26 -23.50 30.87
C GLN A 403 18.88 -24.13 30.71
N ARG A 404 17.84 -23.55 31.32
CA ARG A 404 16.46 -24.00 31.14
C ARG A 404 15.97 -23.80 29.71
N LEU A 405 16.21 -22.62 29.12
CA LEU A 405 15.82 -22.29 27.76
C LEU A 405 16.46 -23.25 26.74
N VAL A 406 17.78 -23.43 26.82
CA VAL A 406 18.52 -24.30 25.88
C VAL A 406 18.17 -25.78 26.09
N ALA A 407 17.99 -26.24 27.33
CA ALA A 407 17.56 -27.62 27.59
C ALA A 407 16.16 -27.91 27.03
N ALA A 408 15.20 -26.99 27.22
CA ALA A 408 13.85 -27.11 26.66
C ALA A 408 13.87 -27.11 25.12
N HIS A 409 14.69 -26.26 24.50
CA HIS A 409 14.88 -26.26 23.04
C HIS A 409 15.51 -27.57 22.54
N GLN A 410 16.52 -28.10 23.23
CA GLN A 410 17.15 -29.39 22.89
C GLN A 410 16.15 -30.55 23.01
N GLU A 411 15.29 -30.56 24.02
CA GLU A 411 14.23 -31.56 24.21
C GLU A 411 13.11 -31.42 23.17
N ALA A 412 12.79 -30.21 22.73
CA ALA A 412 11.87 -29.98 21.61
C ALA A 412 12.49 -30.45 20.29
N LYS A 413 13.77 -30.11 20.03
CA LYS A 413 14.51 -30.49 18.81
C LYS A 413 14.67 -32.00 18.67
N SER A 414 14.88 -32.74 19.76
CA SER A 414 14.99 -34.21 19.72
C SER A 414 13.69 -34.93 19.34
N LYS A 415 12.54 -34.22 19.35
CA LYS A 415 11.23 -34.72 18.90
C LYS A 415 10.93 -34.38 17.43
N VAL A 416 11.81 -33.63 16.75
CA VAL A 416 11.64 -33.24 15.34
C VAL A 416 12.19 -34.33 14.41
N THR A 417 11.34 -35.27 14.03
CA THR A 417 11.68 -36.31 13.04
C THR A 417 11.64 -35.77 11.61
N ASP A 418 12.17 -36.53 10.65
CA ASP A 418 12.16 -36.13 9.24
C ASP A 418 10.73 -36.04 8.65
N GLU A 419 9.77 -36.81 9.18
CA GLU A 419 8.35 -36.66 8.85
C GLU A 419 7.78 -35.33 9.36
N VAL A 420 8.21 -34.86 10.54
CA VAL A 420 7.82 -33.55 11.07
C VAL A 420 8.37 -32.45 10.15
N ILE A 421 9.66 -32.51 9.80
CA ILE A 421 10.28 -31.53 8.88
C ILE A 421 9.55 -31.53 7.53
N LYS A 422 9.32 -32.71 6.96
CA LYS A 422 8.55 -32.88 5.72
C LYS A 422 7.15 -32.28 5.83
N ARG A 423 6.45 -32.44 6.97
CA ARG A 423 5.14 -31.80 7.20
C ARG A 423 5.23 -30.27 7.14
N PHE A 424 6.24 -29.66 7.76
CA PHE A 424 6.43 -28.20 7.70
C PHE A 424 6.84 -27.73 6.28
N MET A 425 7.73 -28.47 5.61
CA MET A 425 8.34 -28.07 4.34
C MET A 425 7.59 -28.48 3.07
N MET A 426 6.54 -29.31 3.18
CA MET A 426 5.69 -29.68 2.04
C MET A 426 4.68 -28.56 1.73
N PRO A 427 4.62 -28.05 0.47
CA PRO A 427 3.59 -27.13 0.02
C PRO A 427 2.18 -27.73 0.22
N ARG A 428 1.30 -27.00 0.92
CA ARG A 428 -0.08 -27.44 1.24
C ARG A 428 -0.98 -26.26 1.61
N ASP A 429 -2.30 -26.43 1.46
CA ASP A 429 -3.27 -25.50 2.04
C ASP A 429 -3.19 -25.57 3.57
N LEU A 430 -3.02 -24.41 4.22
CA LEU A 430 -3.00 -24.26 5.68
C LEU A 430 -4.42 -24.12 6.28
N GLY A 431 -5.45 -24.32 5.47
CA GLY A 431 -6.85 -24.44 5.87
C GLY A 431 -7.55 -23.11 6.17
N PHE A 432 -6.99 -21.99 5.72
CA PHE A 432 -7.50 -20.65 6.04
C PHE A 432 -8.60 -20.19 5.06
N VAL A 433 -8.38 -20.32 3.76
CA VAL A 433 -9.34 -19.82 2.74
C VAL A 433 -10.64 -20.65 2.71
N SER A 434 -10.60 -21.94 3.06
CA SER A 434 -11.79 -22.80 3.08
C SER A 434 -12.69 -22.57 4.30
N LYS A 435 -12.11 -22.28 5.47
CA LYS A 435 -12.86 -21.99 6.71
C LYS A 435 -13.55 -20.63 6.68
N THR A 436 -13.15 -19.71 5.81
CA THR A 436 -13.81 -18.41 5.59
C THR A 436 -15.29 -18.59 5.21
N LYS A 437 -15.64 -19.52 4.30
CA LYS A 437 -17.04 -19.78 3.94
C LYS A 437 -17.89 -20.26 5.13
N ALA A 438 -17.30 -21.00 6.07
CA ALA A 438 -18.00 -21.49 7.26
C ALA A 438 -18.13 -20.42 8.36
N ARG A 439 -17.06 -19.65 8.63
CA ARG A 439 -17.06 -18.55 9.60
C ARG A 439 -17.97 -17.40 9.14
N ASN A 440 -17.97 -17.06 7.85
CA ASN A 440 -18.89 -16.07 7.29
C ASN A 440 -20.36 -16.53 7.39
N LYS A 441 -20.63 -17.85 7.28
CA LYS A 441 -21.97 -18.41 7.53
C LYS A 441 -22.43 -18.24 8.99
N LEU A 442 -21.53 -18.42 9.95
CA LEU A 442 -21.80 -18.23 11.38
C LEU A 442 -21.98 -16.76 11.76
N ILE A 443 -21.15 -15.86 11.19
CA ILE A 443 -21.29 -14.40 11.37
C ILE A 443 -22.57 -13.91 10.68
N SER A 444 -22.90 -14.40 9.48
CA SER A 444 -24.18 -14.15 8.80
C SER A 444 -25.38 -14.61 9.65
N TRP A 445 -25.28 -15.77 10.30
CA TRP A 445 -26.33 -16.25 11.22
C TRP A 445 -26.47 -15.36 12.45
N TYR A 446 -25.38 -14.88 13.04
CA TYR A 446 -25.42 -13.98 14.20
C TYR A 446 -25.96 -12.58 13.83
N ASN A 447 -25.48 -12.01 12.72
CA ASN A 447 -25.92 -10.71 12.21
C ASN A 447 -27.39 -10.72 11.75
N LYS A 448 -27.94 -11.89 11.36
CA LYS A 448 -29.38 -12.05 11.03
C LYS A 448 -30.31 -11.77 12.21
N TYR A 449 -29.81 -11.78 13.45
CA TYR A 449 -30.59 -11.55 14.67
C TYR A 449 -30.16 -10.31 15.47
N SER A 450 -29.27 -9.48 14.93
CA SER A 450 -28.92 -8.17 15.50
C SER A 450 -29.39 -7.07 14.55
N THR A 451 -30.37 -6.29 14.98
CA THR A 451 -30.96 -5.22 14.15
C THR A 451 -30.02 -4.03 13.96
N SER A 452 -30.19 -3.31 12.83
CA SER A 452 -29.47 -2.09 12.38
C SER A 452 -28.01 -2.23 11.92
N ASN A 453 -27.81 -2.59 10.64
CA ASN A 453 -27.15 -1.72 9.64
C ASN A 453 -27.23 -2.36 8.23
N MET A 454 -27.61 -1.57 7.23
CA MET A 454 -27.59 -1.97 5.81
C MET A 454 -26.24 -1.59 5.17
N GLY A 455 -25.88 -2.24 4.05
CA GLY A 455 -24.65 -1.96 3.30
C GLY A 455 -24.71 -0.65 2.50
N ALA A 456 -23.56 -0.19 2.00
CA ALA A 456 -23.40 1.08 1.29
C ALA A 456 -23.69 1.03 -0.23
N PHE A 457 -24.16 -0.11 -0.75
CA PHE A 457 -24.41 -0.32 -2.18
C PHE A 457 -25.72 -1.09 -2.41
N LEU A 458 -26.31 -0.88 -3.59
CA LEU A 458 -27.50 -1.58 -4.06
C LEU A 458 -27.18 -3.02 -4.55
N ASP A 459 -28.20 -3.88 -4.57
CA ASP A 459 -28.12 -5.25 -5.12
C ASP A 459 -27.97 -5.26 -6.66
N THR A 460 -28.39 -4.19 -7.33
CA THR A 460 -28.27 -3.96 -8.79
C THR A 460 -28.08 -2.47 -9.06
N PRO A 461 -27.29 -2.07 -10.07
CA PRO A 461 -27.09 -0.65 -10.37
C PRO A 461 -28.36 0.00 -10.94
N LYS A 462 -28.62 1.25 -10.57
CA LYS A 462 -29.57 2.12 -11.30
C LYS A 462 -28.86 2.66 -12.54
N THR A 463 -29.37 2.30 -13.72
CA THR A 463 -28.76 2.60 -15.03
C THR A 463 -29.55 3.64 -15.83
N GLU A 464 -30.62 4.16 -15.24
CA GLU A 464 -31.30 5.38 -15.66
C GLU A 464 -30.30 6.54 -15.71
N LYS A 465 -30.37 7.33 -16.78
CA LYS A 465 -29.46 8.46 -17.02
C LYS A 465 -30.23 9.78 -17.00
N CYS A 466 -29.65 10.79 -16.37
CA CYS A 466 -30.07 12.18 -16.51
C CYS A 466 -29.16 12.85 -17.53
N ASN A 467 -29.75 13.42 -18.58
CA ASN A 467 -29.02 13.97 -19.72
C ASN A 467 -29.39 15.44 -19.92
N GLU A 468 -28.42 16.22 -20.39
CA GLU A 468 -28.59 17.62 -20.77
C GLU A 468 -27.68 17.91 -21.97
N HIS A 469 -28.11 18.73 -22.92
CA HIS A 469 -27.28 19.12 -24.05
C HIS A 469 -27.65 20.51 -24.55
N GLY A 470 -26.71 21.19 -25.20
CA GLY A 470 -26.96 22.54 -25.72
C GLY A 470 -25.81 23.16 -26.48
N THR A 471 -26.01 24.40 -26.95
CA THR A 471 -25.04 25.12 -27.78
C THR A 471 -25.00 26.60 -27.43
N GLY A 472 -23.81 27.21 -27.48
CA GLY A 472 -23.61 28.66 -27.32
C GLY A 472 -22.14 29.02 -27.50
N ASN A 473 -21.85 30.26 -27.89
CA ASN A 473 -20.48 30.80 -28.04
C ASN A 473 -19.53 29.95 -28.93
N GLY A 474 -20.09 29.29 -29.95
CA GLY A 474 -19.35 28.38 -30.85
C GLY A 474 -19.08 27.00 -30.26
N LEU A 475 -19.53 26.74 -29.04
CA LEU A 475 -19.42 25.48 -28.31
C LEU A 475 -20.71 24.66 -28.42
N ARG A 476 -20.57 23.35 -28.26
CA ARG A 476 -21.69 22.42 -28.04
C ARG A 476 -21.35 21.52 -26.86
N TYR A 477 -22.28 21.27 -25.96
CA TYR A 477 -22.06 20.39 -24.82
C TYR A 477 -23.08 19.25 -24.74
N GLY A 478 -22.66 18.15 -24.12
CA GLY A 478 -23.51 17.07 -23.65
C GLY A 478 -23.15 16.70 -22.23
N VAL A 479 -24.15 16.26 -21.46
CA VAL A 479 -24.04 15.80 -20.08
C VAL A 479 -24.67 14.43 -19.99
N ALA A 480 -24.07 13.52 -19.21
CA ALA A 480 -24.74 12.32 -18.75
C ALA A 480 -24.39 12.09 -17.27
N SER A 481 -25.40 11.70 -16.50
CA SER A 481 -25.32 11.46 -15.06
C SER A 481 -26.06 10.17 -14.70
N MET A 482 -25.40 9.20 -14.07
CA MET A 482 -25.93 7.88 -13.70
C MET A 482 -25.60 7.56 -12.24
N GLN A 483 -26.59 7.08 -11.47
CA GLN A 483 -26.40 6.74 -10.06
C GLN A 483 -25.50 5.51 -9.84
N GLY A 484 -25.54 4.51 -10.73
CA GLY A 484 -24.72 3.32 -10.59
C GLY A 484 -25.12 2.49 -9.36
N TRP A 485 -24.14 2.09 -8.56
CA TRP A 485 -24.34 1.15 -7.44
C TRP A 485 -24.53 1.80 -6.07
N ARG A 486 -24.34 3.12 -5.94
CA ARG A 486 -24.60 3.87 -4.70
C ARG A 486 -26.08 3.82 -4.34
N MET A 487 -26.39 4.00 -3.05
CA MET A 487 -27.77 4.04 -2.56
C MET A 487 -28.56 5.22 -3.15
N GLU A 488 -27.91 6.39 -3.25
CA GLU A 488 -28.46 7.64 -3.78
C GLU A 488 -27.56 8.22 -4.87
N MET A 489 -28.08 9.22 -5.57
CA MET A 489 -27.31 10.07 -6.50
C MET A 489 -26.88 11.32 -5.73
N GLU A 490 -25.60 11.34 -5.33
CA GLU A 490 -24.96 12.41 -4.58
C GLU A 490 -24.36 13.48 -5.53
N ASP A 491 -24.00 13.11 -6.77
CA ASP A 491 -23.44 14.03 -7.79
C ASP A 491 -24.44 15.07 -8.30
N ALA A 492 -23.93 16.26 -8.64
CA ALA A 492 -24.64 17.33 -9.34
C ALA A 492 -23.79 17.97 -10.45
N HIS A 493 -24.42 18.69 -11.37
CA HIS A 493 -23.73 19.38 -12.47
C HIS A 493 -24.38 20.74 -12.78
N ARG A 494 -23.67 21.59 -13.51
CA ARG A 494 -24.19 22.85 -14.05
C ARG A 494 -23.62 23.14 -15.43
N ALA A 495 -24.46 23.37 -16.42
CA ALA A 495 -24.05 23.76 -17.76
C ALA A 495 -24.81 25.00 -18.22
N ILE A 496 -24.09 26.07 -18.52
CA ILE A 496 -24.64 27.35 -18.99
C ILE A 496 -23.85 27.78 -20.23
N PRO A 497 -24.41 27.62 -21.44
CA PRO A 497 -23.69 27.88 -22.69
C PRO A 497 -23.46 29.38 -22.96
N CYS A 498 -24.25 30.28 -22.38
CA CYS A 498 -24.08 31.74 -22.44
C CYS A 498 -24.39 32.35 -21.06
N LEU A 499 -23.47 33.11 -20.47
CA LEU A 499 -23.70 33.79 -19.17
C LEU A 499 -24.54 35.06 -19.32
N GLU A 500 -25.18 35.47 -18.23
CA GLU A 500 -25.89 36.76 -18.15
C GLU A 500 -24.97 37.91 -17.68
N GLY A 501 -25.52 39.08 -17.36
CA GLY A 501 -24.78 40.17 -16.71
C GLY A 501 -23.74 40.88 -17.60
N GLY A 502 -23.83 40.75 -18.92
CA GLY A 502 -22.88 41.34 -19.88
C GLY A 502 -21.77 40.40 -20.33
N LEU A 503 -21.77 39.15 -19.88
CA LEU A 503 -20.81 38.10 -20.25
C LEU A 503 -21.44 37.08 -21.23
N SER A 504 -22.29 37.54 -22.14
CA SER A 504 -23.03 36.66 -23.07
C SER A 504 -22.14 35.79 -23.95
N ASP A 505 -20.91 36.24 -24.20
CA ASP A 505 -19.84 35.58 -24.94
C ASP A 505 -18.98 34.61 -24.08
N TRP A 506 -19.35 34.43 -22.81
CA TRP A 506 -18.77 33.45 -21.89
C TRP A 506 -19.73 32.28 -21.64
N SER A 507 -19.17 31.11 -21.36
CA SER A 507 -19.88 29.88 -20.96
C SER A 507 -19.34 29.37 -19.62
N TYR A 508 -20.17 28.66 -18.85
CA TYR A 508 -19.78 28.02 -17.59
C TYR A 508 -20.23 26.57 -17.53
N PHE A 509 -19.32 25.68 -17.14
CA PHE A 509 -19.56 24.24 -16.99
C PHE A 509 -18.96 23.74 -15.68
N ALA A 510 -19.67 22.88 -14.95
CA ALA A 510 -19.20 22.34 -13.68
C ALA A 510 -19.76 20.94 -13.38
N VAL A 511 -18.97 20.14 -12.66
CA VAL A 511 -19.35 18.86 -12.04
C VAL A 511 -18.99 18.91 -10.56
N PHE A 512 -19.90 18.39 -9.74
CA PHE A 512 -19.84 18.35 -8.29
C PHE A 512 -20.04 16.91 -7.82
N ASP A 513 -18.95 16.21 -7.53
CA ASP A 513 -18.96 14.85 -6.96
C ASP A 513 -19.40 14.96 -5.50
N GLY A 514 -20.47 14.28 -5.09
CA GLY A 514 -21.07 14.44 -3.77
C GLY A 514 -20.77 13.25 -2.84
N HIS A 515 -20.53 13.50 -1.56
CA HIS A 515 -20.33 12.42 -0.60
C HIS A 515 -20.99 12.67 0.76
N ALA A 516 -21.51 11.59 1.35
CA ALA A 516 -22.23 11.58 2.63
C ALA A 516 -23.52 12.44 2.62
N GLY A 517 -24.16 12.54 1.45
CA GLY A 517 -25.35 13.36 1.17
C GLY A 517 -25.17 14.22 -0.09
N ALA A 518 -26.29 14.60 -0.70
CA ALA A 518 -26.33 15.40 -1.93
C ALA A 518 -26.47 16.92 -1.69
N LEU A 519 -26.47 17.38 -0.43
CA LEU A 519 -26.82 18.77 -0.11
C LEU A 519 -25.76 19.76 -0.62
N VAL A 520 -24.47 19.50 -0.35
CA VAL A 520 -23.38 20.40 -0.77
C VAL A 520 -23.21 20.44 -2.28
N SER A 521 -23.28 19.28 -2.96
CA SER A 521 -23.15 19.19 -4.41
C SER A 521 -24.29 19.94 -5.12
N ALA A 522 -25.54 19.71 -4.71
CA ALA A 522 -26.71 20.39 -5.25
C ALA A 522 -26.66 21.91 -5.00
N HIS A 523 -26.36 22.34 -3.77
CA HIS A 523 -26.24 23.76 -3.42
C HIS A 523 -25.09 24.45 -4.18
N SER A 524 -23.96 23.76 -4.37
CA SER A 524 -22.84 24.27 -5.16
C SER A 524 -23.17 24.38 -6.65
N ALA A 525 -23.92 23.43 -7.21
CA ALA A 525 -24.41 23.50 -8.59
C ALA A 525 -25.37 24.66 -8.85
N GLU A 526 -26.17 25.05 -7.85
CA GLU A 526 -27.09 26.19 -7.94
C GLU A 526 -26.38 27.54 -7.74
N HIS A 527 -25.51 27.66 -6.73
CA HIS A 527 -25.05 28.97 -6.24
C HIS A 527 -23.58 29.34 -6.51
N LEU A 528 -22.68 28.39 -6.82
CA LEU A 528 -21.24 28.71 -6.94
C LEU A 528 -20.94 29.74 -8.04
N LEU A 529 -21.59 29.62 -9.20
CA LEU A 529 -21.42 30.56 -10.31
C LEU A 529 -21.80 31.99 -9.90
N GLU A 530 -22.96 32.15 -9.27
CA GLU A 530 -23.41 33.47 -8.82
C GLU A 530 -22.48 34.03 -7.74
N CYS A 531 -22.07 33.20 -6.77
CA CYS A 531 -21.15 33.60 -5.72
C CYS A 531 -19.83 34.15 -6.29
N ILE A 532 -19.24 33.46 -7.28
CA ILE A 532 -18.05 33.90 -8.04
C ILE A 532 -18.31 35.22 -8.78
N MET A 533 -19.36 35.29 -9.61
CA MET A 533 -19.69 36.48 -10.41
C MET A 533 -20.03 37.70 -9.55
N GLN A 534 -20.48 37.49 -8.32
CA GLN A 534 -20.80 38.56 -7.38
C GLN A 534 -19.58 39.14 -6.65
N THR A 535 -18.41 38.47 -6.64
CA THR A 535 -17.19 38.98 -5.99
C THR A 535 -16.75 40.33 -6.56
N GLN A 536 -16.01 41.12 -5.78
CA GLN A 536 -15.52 42.43 -6.25
C GLN A 536 -14.42 42.26 -7.30
N GLU A 537 -13.62 41.22 -7.14
CA GLU A 537 -12.49 40.84 -7.96
C GLU A 537 -12.94 40.40 -9.35
N PHE A 538 -13.95 39.53 -9.46
CA PHE A 538 -14.50 39.11 -10.76
C PHE A 538 -15.11 40.30 -11.52
N LYS A 539 -15.84 41.17 -10.81
CA LYS A 539 -16.40 42.43 -11.37
C LYS A 539 -15.34 43.45 -11.77
N ALA A 540 -14.13 43.35 -11.23
CA ALA A 540 -12.95 44.14 -11.58
C ALA A 540 -12.04 43.43 -12.60
N GLU A 541 -12.55 42.40 -13.30
CA GLU A 541 -11.85 41.59 -14.31
C GLU A 541 -10.67 40.74 -13.77
N ASP A 542 -10.47 40.67 -12.45
CA ASP A 542 -9.55 39.72 -11.80
C ASP A 542 -10.24 38.37 -11.60
N VAL A 543 -10.43 37.67 -12.72
CA VAL A 543 -11.17 36.40 -12.80
C VAL A 543 -10.58 35.33 -11.87
N ILE A 544 -9.26 35.26 -11.74
CA ILE A 544 -8.58 34.25 -10.90
C ILE A 544 -8.91 34.49 -9.43
N LYS A 545 -8.76 35.73 -8.93
CA LYS A 545 -9.14 36.03 -7.53
C LYS A 545 -10.65 35.93 -7.33
N GLY A 546 -11.45 36.34 -8.31
CA GLY A 546 -12.91 36.23 -8.23
C GLY A 546 -13.40 34.78 -8.08
N ILE A 547 -12.78 33.84 -8.79
CA ILE A 547 -13.05 32.41 -8.61
C ILE A 547 -12.60 31.94 -7.21
N HIS A 548 -11.38 32.27 -6.78
CA HIS A 548 -10.87 31.89 -5.45
C HIS A 548 -11.75 32.41 -4.31
N SER A 549 -12.04 33.73 -4.30
CA SER A 549 -12.91 34.38 -3.33
C SER A 549 -14.34 33.81 -3.37
N GLY A 550 -14.86 33.43 -4.54
CA GLY A 550 -16.19 32.81 -4.67
C GLY A 550 -16.29 31.41 -4.07
N PHE A 551 -15.26 30.57 -4.25
CA PHE A 551 -15.20 29.25 -3.59
C PHE A 551 -15.15 29.39 -2.06
N LEU A 552 -14.28 30.27 -1.54
CA LEU A 552 -14.16 30.48 -0.09
C LEU A 552 -15.42 31.07 0.53
N ARG A 553 -16.06 32.02 -0.18
CA ARG A 553 -17.31 32.65 0.26
C ARG A 553 -18.47 31.66 0.29
N LEU A 554 -18.64 30.82 -0.73
CA LEU A 554 -19.69 29.81 -0.73
C LEU A 554 -19.49 28.76 0.38
N ASP A 555 -18.26 28.31 0.62
CA ASP A 555 -17.97 27.35 1.69
C ASP A 555 -18.27 27.92 3.09
N ASP A 556 -18.10 29.23 3.28
CA ASP A 556 -18.46 29.91 4.53
C ASP A 556 -19.98 30.13 4.65
N GLU A 557 -20.64 30.62 3.59
CA GLU A 557 -22.10 30.81 3.53
C GLU A 557 -22.87 29.50 3.78
N MET A 558 -22.39 28.37 3.23
CA MET A 558 -23.00 27.04 3.42
C MET A 558 -22.91 26.50 4.87
N ARG A 559 -22.02 27.04 5.72
CA ARG A 559 -21.90 26.62 7.12
C ARG A 559 -23.13 26.99 7.96
N ASP A 560 -23.81 28.07 7.58
CA ASP A 560 -24.99 28.59 8.26
C ASP A 560 -26.31 27.96 7.74
N LEU A 561 -26.26 27.03 6.78
CA LEU A 561 -27.45 26.27 6.36
C LEU A 561 -28.07 25.52 7.56
N PRO A 562 -29.41 25.46 7.68
CA PRO A 562 -30.07 24.84 8.84
C PRO A 562 -29.63 23.39 9.09
N GLU A 563 -29.47 22.61 8.02
CA GLU A 563 -29.11 21.19 8.06
C GLU A 563 -27.65 20.97 8.48
N MET A 564 -26.75 21.88 8.08
CA MET A 564 -25.32 21.86 8.40
C MET A 564 -25.05 22.36 9.82
N SER A 565 -25.64 23.51 10.17
CA SER A 565 -25.51 24.12 11.50
C SER A 565 -26.14 23.27 12.60
N ALA A 566 -27.20 22.51 12.31
CA ALA A 566 -27.77 21.50 13.20
C ALA A 566 -26.95 20.18 13.24
N GLY A 567 -25.99 19.99 12.33
CA GLY A 567 -25.20 18.76 12.19
C GLY A 567 -26.01 17.54 11.74
N THR A 568 -27.18 17.77 11.14
CA THR A 568 -28.05 16.72 10.59
C THR A 568 -27.63 16.27 9.20
N ASP A 569 -27.01 17.16 8.43
CA ASP A 569 -26.28 16.83 7.21
C ASP A 569 -24.77 17.00 7.49
N LYS A 570 -23.96 16.17 6.81
CA LYS A 570 -22.49 16.13 6.95
C LYS A 570 -21.80 15.98 5.60
N SER A 571 -22.51 16.26 4.51
CA SER A 571 -22.00 16.08 3.17
C SER A 571 -20.82 16.99 2.89
N GLY A 572 -19.99 16.55 1.96
CA GLY A 572 -19.04 17.38 1.27
C GLY A 572 -19.24 17.19 -0.24
N SER A 573 -18.55 18.02 -1.01
CA SER A 573 -18.52 17.82 -2.45
C SER A 573 -17.19 18.30 -3.03
N THR A 574 -16.68 17.57 -4.01
CA THR A 574 -15.66 18.11 -4.89
C THR A 574 -16.29 19.10 -5.85
N ALA A 575 -15.50 20.02 -6.40
CA ALA A 575 -15.97 20.93 -7.42
C ALA A 575 -14.91 21.09 -8.51
N VAL A 576 -15.25 20.71 -9.74
CA VAL A 576 -14.47 21.08 -10.92
C VAL A 576 -15.34 21.95 -11.81
N CYS A 577 -14.86 23.14 -12.18
CA CYS A 577 -15.59 24.05 -13.05
C CYS A 577 -14.68 24.76 -14.07
N ALA A 578 -15.29 25.19 -15.17
CA ALA A 578 -14.63 25.88 -16.26
C ALA A 578 -15.45 27.08 -16.75
N PHE A 579 -14.83 28.26 -16.78
CA PHE A 579 -15.31 29.42 -17.51
C PHE A 579 -14.62 29.48 -18.87
N ILE A 580 -15.38 29.51 -19.95
CA ILE A 580 -14.87 29.60 -21.32
C ILE A 580 -15.25 30.96 -21.88
N SER A 581 -14.27 31.83 -22.04
CA SER A 581 -14.38 33.15 -22.67
C SER A 581 -14.03 33.06 -24.17
N PRO A 582 -14.10 34.16 -24.95
CA PRO A 582 -13.63 34.16 -26.34
C PRO A 582 -12.12 33.90 -26.51
N LYS A 583 -11.31 34.05 -25.46
CA LYS A 583 -9.83 33.95 -25.54
C LYS A 583 -9.22 32.90 -24.63
N ASN A 584 -9.79 32.72 -23.44
CA ASN A 584 -9.22 31.92 -22.36
C ASN A 584 -10.23 30.88 -21.84
N ILE A 585 -9.71 29.73 -21.44
CA ILE A 585 -10.38 28.72 -20.62
C ILE A 585 -9.81 28.86 -19.20
N TYR A 586 -10.64 29.27 -18.24
CA TYR A 586 -10.29 29.29 -16.82
C TYR A 586 -10.85 28.02 -16.18
N ILE A 587 -10.01 27.21 -15.55
CA ILE A 587 -10.41 25.93 -14.94
C ILE A 587 -10.06 25.96 -13.46
N ALA A 588 -11.02 25.65 -12.59
CA ALA A 588 -10.82 25.53 -11.15
C ALA A 588 -11.14 24.11 -10.69
N ASN A 589 -10.28 23.53 -9.86
CA ASN A 589 -10.49 22.21 -9.27
C ASN A 589 -10.37 22.25 -7.74
N CYS A 590 -11.32 21.64 -7.04
CA CYS A 590 -11.34 21.48 -5.59
C CYS A 590 -11.81 20.06 -5.24
N GLY A 591 -10.90 19.07 -5.38
CA GLY A 591 -11.13 17.67 -5.03
C GLY A 591 -10.50 16.73 -6.06
N ASP A 592 -11.06 15.54 -6.23
CA ASP A 592 -10.59 14.51 -7.17
C ASP A 592 -11.51 14.23 -8.36
N SER A 593 -12.59 15.00 -8.52
CA SER A 593 -13.07 15.38 -9.85
C SER A 593 -11.90 15.94 -10.70
N ARG A 594 -11.98 15.74 -12.02
CA ARG A 594 -10.92 16.18 -12.94
C ARG A 594 -11.48 16.79 -14.22
N ALA A 595 -10.79 17.82 -14.71
CA ALA A 595 -10.98 18.40 -16.03
C ALA A 595 -9.79 18.07 -16.95
N VAL A 596 -10.06 17.74 -18.21
CA VAL A 596 -9.05 17.39 -19.23
C VAL A 596 -9.36 18.07 -20.57
N LEU A 597 -8.39 18.80 -21.12
CA LEU A 597 -8.50 19.44 -22.44
C LEU A 597 -7.78 18.60 -23.50
N CYS A 598 -8.51 18.19 -24.53
CA CYS A 598 -7.98 17.54 -25.73
C CYS A 598 -7.71 18.57 -26.83
N ARG A 599 -6.46 18.65 -27.30
CA ARG A 599 -6.02 19.51 -28.41
C ARG A 599 -5.26 18.66 -29.42
N ALA A 600 -5.60 18.79 -30.70
CA ALA A 600 -5.05 18.00 -31.81
C ALA A 600 -5.03 16.47 -31.57
N GLY A 601 -6.00 15.97 -30.82
CA GLY A 601 -6.14 14.56 -30.46
C GLY A 601 -5.32 14.07 -29.26
N LEU A 602 -4.70 14.97 -28.49
CA LEU A 602 -3.92 14.65 -27.29
C LEU A 602 -4.47 15.37 -26.05
N PRO A 603 -4.48 14.74 -24.86
CA PRO A 603 -4.81 15.41 -23.59
C PRO A 603 -3.66 16.35 -23.17
N VAL A 604 -3.67 17.58 -23.68
CA VAL A 604 -2.59 18.57 -23.47
C VAL A 604 -2.60 19.21 -22.08
N PHE A 605 -3.73 19.15 -21.39
CA PHE A 605 -3.89 19.64 -20.02
C PHE A 605 -4.82 18.74 -19.22
N SER A 606 -4.51 18.56 -17.94
CA SER A 606 -5.43 18.00 -16.95
C SER A 606 -5.25 18.67 -15.59
N THR A 607 -6.33 18.89 -14.84
CA THR A 607 -6.23 19.23 -13.41
C THR A 607 -5.62 18.07 -12.62
N ARG A 608 -5.12 18.35 -11.42
CA ARG A 608 -4.59 17.34 -10.49
C ARG A 608 -5.60 17.06 -9.40
N ASP A 609 -5.86 15.78 -9.16
CA ASP A 609 -6.71 15.30 -8.08
C ASP A 609 -6.12 15.66 -6.70
N HIS A 610 -6.91 16.29 -5.83
CA HIS A 610 -6.52 16.63 -4.47
C HIS A 610 -6.67 15.45 -3.51
N LYS A 611 -5.82 14.43 -3.69
CA LYS A 611 -5.74 13.25 -2.82
C LYS A 611 -4.85 13.53 -1.58
N PRO A 612 -5.23 13.11 -0.35
CA PRO A 612 -4.48 13.34 0.90
C PRO A 612 -3.03 12.87 0.93
N VAL A 613 -2.63 11.96 0.03
CA VAL A 613 -1.25 11.47 -0.06
C VAL A 613 -0.26 12.45 -0.69
N LEU A 614 -0.74 13.49 -1.38
CA LEU A 614 0.10 14.49 -2.03
C LEU A 614 0.91 15.27 -0.97
N PRO A 615 2.20 15.60 -1.21
CA PRO A 615 3.06 16.18 -0.18
C PRO A 615 2.51 17.45 0.49
N ALA A 616 2.04 18.43 -0.29
CA ALA A 616 1.49 19.69 0.21
C ALA A 616 0.17 19.50 0.99
N GLU A 617 -0.70 18.62 0.47
CA GLU A 617 -1.98 18.28 1.11
C GLU A 617 -1.75 17.58 2.45
N LYS A 618 -0.84 16.60 2.47
CA LYS A 618 -0.42 15.88 3.67
C LYS A 618 0.22 16.83 4.70
N GLU A 619 1.08 17.74 4.27
CA GLU A 619 1.71 18.73 5.14
C GLU A 619 0.66 19.66 5.78
N ARG A 620 -0.32 20.17 5.01
CA ARG A 620 -1.46 20.92 5.57
C ARG A 620 -2.22 20.09 6.61
N ILE A 621 -2.63 18.86 6.26
CA ILE A 621 -3.38 17.97 7.16
C ILE A 621 -2.62 17.73 8.47
N GLN A 622 -1.31 17.50 8.40
CA GLN A 622 -0.47 17.28 9.59
C GLN A 622 -0.27 18.56 10.42
N ASN A 623 -0.11 19.73 9.77
CA ASN A 623 -0.02 21.02 10.45
C ASN A 623 -1.36 21.40 11.13
N ALA A 624 -2.48 20.99 10.54
CA ALA A 624 -3.83 21.05 11.12
C ALA A 624 -4.08 19.98 12.22
N GLY A 625 -3.05 19.24 12.66
CA GLY A 625 -3.15 18.28 13.76
C GLY A 625 -3.80 16.93 13.39
N GLY A 626 -4.07 16.71 12.10
CA GLY A 626 -4.60 15.45 11.59
C GLY A 626 -3.53 14.50 11.06
N SER A 627 -4.01 13.45 10.39
CA SER A 627 -3.19 12.38 9.84
C SER A 627 -3.68 11.94 8.48
N VAL A 628 -2.78 11.33 7.70
CA VAL A 628 -3.13 10.67 6.43
C VAL A 628 -2.93 9.18 6.62
N MET A 629 -4.04 8.44 6.73
CA MET A 629 -4.04 6.99 6.94
C MET A 629 -4.80 6.32 5.81
N ILE A 630 -4.26 5.24 5.23
CA ILE A 630 -4.91 4.50 4.13
C ILE A 630 -5.32 5.42 2.95
N GLN A 631 -4.45 6.39 2.63
CA GLN A 631 -4.67 7.46 1.63
C GLN A 631 -5.80 8.45 1.94
N ARG A 632 -6.40 8.40 3.14
CA ARG A 632 -7.56 9.18 3.56
C ARG A 632 -7.23 10.16 4.70
N VAL A 633 -7.92 11.30 4.77
CA VAL A 633 -7.84 12.24 5.90
C VAL A 633 -8.40 11.55 7.14
N ASN A 634 -7.58 11.44 8.19
CA ASN A 634 -7.85 10.71 9.42
C ASN A 634 -8.34 9.26 9.22
N GLY A 635 -8.05 8.65 8.06
CA GLY A 635 -8.52 7.32 7.68
C GLY A 635 -9.93 7.25 7.09
N SER A 636 -10.66 8.37 7.06
CA SER A 636 -12.08 8.43 6.68
C SER A 636 -12.31 9.01 5.28
N LEU A 637 -11.91 10.26 5.04
CA LEU A 637 -12.28 11.00 3.81
C LEU A 637 -11.27 10.78 2.67
N ALA A 638 -11.76 10.55 1.45
CA ALA A 638 -10.94 10.25 0.25
C ALA A 638 -10.19 11.47 -0.30
N VAL A 639 -10.76 12.65 -0.15
CA VAL A 639 -10.25 13.94 -0.65
C VAL A 639 -9.57 14.75 0.43
N SER A 640 -8.60 15.57 0.04
CA SER A 640 -7.98 16.58 0.92
C SER A 640 -8.55 17.98 0.71
N ARG A 641 -9.29 18.21 -0.37
CA ARG A 641 -9.99 19.46 -0.66
C ARG A 641 -11.41 19.17 -1.11
N ALA A 642 -12.35 19.96 -0.59
CA ALA A 642 -13.78 19.84 -0.85
C ALA A 642 -14.50 21.09 -0.30
N LEU A 643 -15.67 21.38 -0.86
CA LEU A 643 -16.69 22.22 -0.24
C LEU A 643 -17.46 21.40 0.82
N GLY A 644 -18.02 22.04 1.84
CA GLY A 644 -18.69 21.33 2.95
C GLY A 644 -17.70 20.64 3.89
N ASP A 645 -17.92 19.37 4.25
CA ASP A 645 -17.00 18.59 5.11
C ASP A 645 -16.66 19.27 6.45
N TYR A 646 -17.62 20.00 7.05
CA TYR A 646 -17.32 20.93 8.15
C TYR A 646 -16.73 20.27 9.40
N GLU A 647 -16.93 18.97 9.63
CA GLU A 647 -16.25 18.21 10.70
C GLU A 647 -14.71 18.33 10.63
N TYR A 648 -14.17 18.54 9.43
CA TYR A 648 -12.74 18.70 9.14
C TYR A 648 -12.28 20.18 9.10
N LYS A 649 -13.20 21.14 9.29
CA LYS A 649 -12.97 22.59 9.12
C LYS A 649 -13.32 23.42 10.37
N ASN A 650 -12.93 22.93 11.55
CA ASN A 650 -13.33 23.52 12.85
C ASN A 650 -12.17 24.04 13.73
N LEU A 651 -10.96 24.19 13.18
CA LEU A 651 -9.80 24.72 13.90
C LEU A 651 -9.87 26.26 13.95
N LYS A 652 -10.02 26.81 15.15
CA LYS A 652 -10.26 28.25 15.38
C LYS A 652 -9.03 29.14 15.18
N ASP A 653 -7.85 28.54 15.17
CA ASP A 653 -6.53 29.17 15.06
C ASP A 653 -5.94 29.07 13.64
N ARG A 654 -6.74 28.62 12.67
CA ARG A 654 -6.36 28.32 11.28
C ARG A 654 -7.28 29.05 10.30
N GLY A 655 -6.74 29.57 9.20
CA GLY A 655 -7.55 30.05 8.09
C GLY A 655 -8.36 28.93 7.41
N PRO A 656 -9.34 29.25 6.54
CA PRO A 656 -10.14 28.23 5.85
C PRO A 656 -9.27 27.30 4.98
N CYS A 657 -8.24 27.84 4.33
CA CYS A 657 -7.31 27.07 3.51
C CYS A 657 -6.29 26.23 4.32
N GLU A 658 -6.24 26.39 5.65
CA GLU A 658 -5.27 25.73 6.54
C GLU A 658 -5.90 24.62 7.41
N GLN A 659 -7.16 24.27 7.13
CA GLN A 659 -7.90 23.20 7.81
C GLN A 659 -7.45 21.80 7.32
N LEU A 660 -7.99 20.74 7.94
CA LEU A 660 -7.74 19.36 7.51
C LEU A 660 -8.21 19.14 6.05
N VAL A 661 -9.39 19.66 5.72
CA VAL A 661 -9.94 19.71 4.36
C VAL A 661 -10.02 21.18 3.95
N SER A 662 -9.42 21.52 2.81
CA SER A 662 -9.43 22.92 2.32
C SER A 662 -10.51 23.12 1.24
N PRO A 663 -11.30 24.20 1.28
CA PRO A 663 -12.17 24.59 0.16
C PRO A 663 -11.42 25.28 -1.00
N GLU A 664 -10.11 25.49 -0.87
CA GLU A 664 -9.31 26.26 -1.82
C GLU A 664 -9.15 25.55 -3.19
N PRO A 665 -9.64 26.15 -4.30
CA PRO A 665 -9.44 25.59 -5.62
C PRO A 665 -8.00 25.80 -6.12
N GLU A 666 -7.50 24.85 -6.90
CA GLU A 666 -6.35 25.09 -7.79
C GLU A 666 -6.89 25.63 -9.12
N ILE A 667 -6.45 26.82 -9.52
CA ILE A 667 -6.99 27.57 -10.68
C ILE A 667 -5.94 27.68 -11.78
N PHE A 668 -6.35 27.37 -13.00
CA PHE A 668 -5.54 27.38 -14.21
C PHE A 668 -6.18 28.28 -15.27
N VAL A 669 -5.35 28.88 -16.13
CA VAL A 669 -5.78 29.67 -17.29
C VAL A 669 -5.05 29.17 -18.52
N LEU A 670 -5.80 28.86 -19.57
CA LEU A 670 -5.28 28.33 -20.84
C LEU A 670 -5.75 29.23 -21.99
N ASP A 671 -4.85 29.60 -22.90
CA ASP A 671 -5.23 30.25 -24.15
C ASP A 671 -6.02 29.28 -25.04
N ARG A 672 -7.16 29.73 -25.58
CA ARG A 672 -7.93 29.00 -26.59
C ARG A 672 -7.17 28.93 -27.91
N ASP A 673 -7.33 27.79 -28.57
CA ASP A 673 -6.80 27.51 -29.88
C ASP A 673 -7.93 26.96 -30.74
N ASP A 674 -8.72 27.85 -31.35
CA ASP A 674 -9.94 27.48 -32.09
C ASP A 674 -9.67 26.56 -33.30
N GLU A 675 -8.40 26.46 -33.75
CA GLU A 675 -7.97 25.57 -34.83
C GLU A 675 -7.66 24.14 -34.34
N HIS A 676 -7.26 23.97 -33.07
CA HIS A 676 -6.75 22.68 -32.56
C HIS A 676 -7.47 22.15 -31.32
N ASP A 677 -8.14 22.97 -30.51
CA ASP A 677 -8.93 22.51 -29.37
C ASP A 677 -10.08 21.63 -29.87
N GLU A 678 -10.08 20.34 -29.49
CA GLU A 678 -11.13 19.40 -29.89
C GLU A 678 -12.26 19.44 -28.85
N PHE A 679 -11.97 19.16 -27.57
CA PHE A 679 -12.97 19.11 -26.51
C PHE A 679 -12.37 19.24 -25.11
N LEU A 680 -13.16 19.76 -24.17
CA LEU A 680 -12.90 19.78 -22.73
C LEU A 680 -13.87 18.79 -22.06
N VAL A 681 -13.35 17.94 -21.17
CA VAL A 681 -14.13 17.03 -20.33
C VAL A 681 -14.04 17.49 -18.89
N LEU A 682 -15.16 17.51 -18.17
CA LEU A 682 -15.23 17.60 -16.71
C LEU A 682 -15.99 16.35 -16.21
N ALA A 683 -15.45 15.60 -15.26
CA ALA A 683 -16.13 14.43 -14.70
C ALA A 683 -15.70 14.12 -13.25
N CYS A 684 -16.54 13.36 -12.54
CA CYS A 684 -16.35 12.87 -11.18
C CYS A 684 -15.44 11.62 -11.10
N ASP A 685 -15.12 11.15 -9.89
CA ASP A 685 -14.20 10.02 -9.70
C ASP A 685 -14.71 8.71 -10.31
N GLY A 686 -16.04 8.52 -10.35
CA GLY A 686 -16.69 7.36 -10.96
C GLY A 686 -16.41 7.17 -12.46
N ILE A 687 -15.87 8.19 -13.14
CA ILE A 687 -15.30 8.06 -14.50
C ILE A 687 -13.77 7.90 -14.44
N TRP A 688 -13.07 8.73 -13.65
CA TRP A 688 -11.61 8.79 -13.65
C TRP A 688 -10.90 7.62 -12.97
N ASP A 689 -11.58 6.89 -12.07
CA ASP A 689 -11.10 5.61 -11.52
C ASP A 689 -11.23 4.44 -12.52
N VAL A 690 -11.91 4.65 -13.65
CA VAL A 690 -12.14 3.64 -14.71
C VAL A 690 -11.46 3.98 -16.05
N MET A 691 -11.34 5.26 -16.38
CA MET A 691 -10.61 5.72 -17.57
C MET A 691 -9.54 6.74 -17.21
N ASN A 692 -8.32 6.50 -17.69
CA ASN A 692 -7.25 7.48 -17.61
C ASN A 692 -7.45 8.58 -18.69
N ASN A 693 -6.68 9.67 -18.61
CA ASN A 693 -6.83 10.81 -19.52
C ASN A 693 -6.69 10.42 -21.00
N GLU A 694 -5.75 9.55 -21.35
CA GLU A 694 -5.54 9.10 -22.73
C GLU A 694 -6.66 8.16 -23.19
N ASP A 695 -7.07 7.20 -22.35
CA ASP A 695 -8.19 6.28 -22.62
C ASP A 695 -9.47 7.06 -22.93
N LEU A 696 -9.85 8.00 -22.06
CA LEU A 696 -11.10 8.74 -22.21
C LEU A 696 -11.08 9.68 -23.41
N CYS A 697 -9.97 10.41 -23.62
CA CYS A 697 -9.83 11.27 -24.79
C CYS A 697 -9.88 10.47 -26.09
N ASN A 698 -9.13 9.36 -26.20
CA ASN A 698 -9.17 8.52 -27.39
C ASN A 698 -10.55 7.91 -27.60
N PHE A 699 -11.23 7.47 -26.54
CA PHE A 699 -12.58 6.92 -26.61
C PHE A 699 -13.57 7.95 -27.14
N ILE A 700 -13.70 9.11 -26.48
CA ILE A 700 -14.59 10.21 -26.91
C ILE A 700 -14.30 10.62 -28.36
N ARG A 701 -13.02 10.80 -28.71
CA ARG A 701 -12.59 11.16 -30.07
C ARG A 701 -13.06 10.15 -31.11
N SER A 702 -12.97 8.85 -30.80
CA SER A 702 -13.48 7.78 -31.67
C SER A 702 -15.00 7.77 -31.80
N ARG A 703 -15.74 8.14 -30.74
CA ARG A 703 -17.22 8.17 -30.76
C ARG A 703 -17.75 9.41 -31.50
N LEU A 704 -17.08 10.55 -31.38
CA LEU A 704 -17.36 11.77 -32.17
C LEU A 704 -17.16 11.58 -33.69
N GLN A 705 -16.36 10.58 -34.10
CA GLN A 705 -16.22 10.17 -35.49
C GLN A 705 -17.39 9.29 -36.01
N LEU A 706 -18.27 8.83 -35.11
CA LEU A 706 -19.47 8.06 -35.47
C LEU A 706 -20.73 8.92 -35.48
N THR A 707 -20.89 9.79 -34.48
CA THR A 707 -22.07 10.63 -34.26
C THR A 707 -21.69 12.02 -33.76
N ASP A 708 -22.46 13.04 -34.15
CA ASP A 708 -22.34 14.41 -33.65
C ASP A 708 -23.25 14.72 -32.46
N ASP A 709 -24.10 13.75 -32.09
CA ASP A 709 -24.91 13.70 -30.87
C ASP A 709 -24.01 13.48 -29.63
N LEU A 710 -23.84 14.55 -28.85
CA LEU A 710 -23.01 14.53 -27.65
C LEU A 710 -23.65 13.78 -26.48
N GLU A 711 -24.98 13.69 -26.44
CA GLU A 711 -25.70 12.90 -25.43
C GLU A 711 -25.47 11.41 -25.67
N ALA A 712 -25.49 10.95 -26.92
CA ALA A 712 -25.08 9.59 -27.26
C ALA A 712 -23.61 9.30 -26.87
N VAL A 713 -22.70 10.27 -27.05
CA VAL A 713 -21.28 10.11 -26.67
C VAL A 713 -21.09 10.05 -25.15
N THR A 714 -21.70 10.94 -24.37
CA THR A 714 -21.61 10.90 -22.90
C THR A 714 -22.30 9.68 -22.31
N ASN A 715 -23.45 9.26 -22.87
CA ASN A 715 -24.13 8.02 -22.50
C ASN A 715 -23.24 6.79 -22.72
N LEU A 716 -22.52 6.72 -23.85
CA LEU A 716 -21.54 5.66 -24.11
C LEU A 716 -20.35 5.69 -23.15
N VAL A 717 -19.92 6.86 -22.67
CA VAL A 717 -18.86 6.95 -21.63
C VAL A 717 -19.36 6.34 -20.33
N VAL A 718 -20.50 6.79 -19.78
CA VAL A 718 -21.00 6.28 -18.49
C VAL A 718 -21.35 4.80 -18.56
N ASP A 719 -21.96 4.34 -19.67
CA ASP A 719 -22.20 2.90 -19.88
C ASP A 719 -20.89 2.12 -19.94
N THR A 720 -19.88 2.59 -20.68
CA THR A 720 -18.58 1.91 -20.73
C THR A 720 -17.93 1.87 -19.35
N CYS A 721 -17.99 2.94 -18.56
CA CYS A 721 -17.42 2.98 -17.21
C CYS A 721 -18.12 2.03 -16.23
N LEU A 722 -19.42 1.78 -16.36
CA LEU A 722 -20.15 0.79 -15.55
C LEU A 722 -19.62 -0.64 -15.76
N TYR A 723 -19.21 -0.99 -16.98
CA TYR A 723 -18.81 -2.35 -17.37
C TYR A 723 -17.31 -2.59 -17.51
N LYS A 724 -16.54 -1.53 -17.75
CA LYS A 724 -15.08 -1.57 -17.84
C LYS A 724 -14.54 -1.69 -16.43
N ASP A 725 -14.21 -2.93 -16.06
CA ASP A 725 -12.95 -3.28 -15.39
C ASP A 725 -12.09 -2.05 -15.00
N ALA A 726 -12.31 -1.54 -13.78
CA ALA A 726 -11.72 -0.28 -13.29
C ALA A 726 -10.18 -0.30 -13.31
N LEU A 727 -9.52 0.87 -13.25
CA LEU A 727 -8.05 1.01 -13.30
C LEU A 727 -7.32 0.33 -12.11
N THR A 728 -8.06 -0.27 -11.18
CA THR A 728 -7.56 -1.15 -10.14
C THR A 728 -7.01 -2.47 -10.71
N ASP A 729 -5.69 -2.54 -10.83
CA ASP A 729 -4.83 -3.71 -11.14
C ASP A 729 -5.52 -5.10 -11.10
N GLN A 730 -6.06 -5.48 -12.26
CA GLN A 730 -6.92 -6.64 -12.45
C GLN A 730 -6.17 -7.96 -12.35
N SER A 731 -6.58 -8.78 -11.38
CA SER A 731 -6.34 -10.22 -11.39
C SER A 731 -7.56 -10.98 -10.89
N LYS A 732 -8.73 -10.65 -11.43
CA LYS A 732 -9.93 -11.49 -11.40
C LYS A 732 -10.99 -10.96 -12.36
N ILE A 733 -11.62 -11.87 -13.11
CA ILE A 733 -12.89 -11.62 -13.79
C ILE A 733 -13.96 -11.44 -12.70
N LEU A 734 -14.22 -10.19 -12.35
CA LEU A 734 -15.36 -9.74 -11.57
C LEU A 734 -15.92 -8.53 -12.32
N LEU A 735 -17.15 -8.67 -12.83
CA LEU A 735 -17.84 -7.71 -13.71
C LEU A 735 -18.23 -6.43 -12.97
N GLN A 736 -17.24 -5.63 -12.59
CA GLN A 736 -17.42 -4.46 -11.74
C GLN A 736 -16.49 -3.35 -12.23
N GLY A 737 -16.99 -2.54 -13.15
CA GLY A 737 -16.46 -1.21 -13.41
C GLY A 737 -16.81 -0.26 -12.28
N SER A 738 -17.19 0.98 -12.62
CA SER A 738 -17.54 1.97 -11.62
C SER A 738 -18.67 1.48 -10.71
N ARG A 739 -18.45 1.67 -9.40
CA ARG A 739 -19.47 1.47 -8.35
C ARG A 739 -20.08 2.78 -7.87
N ASP A 740 -19.52 3.90 -8.31
CA ASP A 740 -19.85 5.20 -7.80
C ASP A 740 -20.99 5.86 -8.59
N ASN A 741 -21.35 7.07 -8.19
CA ASN A 741 -22.07 7.96 -9.09
C ASN A 741 -21.16 8.32 -10.29
N MET A 742 -21.76 8.62 -11.43
CA MET A 742 -21.03 8.86 -12.69
C MET A 742 -21.65 10.05 -13.40
N SER A 743 -21.02 11.22 -13.27
CA SER A 743 -21.38 12.45 -13.96
C SER A 743 -20.23 12.95 -14.85
N ILE A 744 -20.57 13.29 -16.09
CA ILE A 744 -19.66 13.84 -17.10
C ILE A 744 -20.31 14.99 -17.85
N VAL A 745 -19.57 16.09 -18.02
CA VAL A 745 -19.86 17.19 -18.94
C VAL A 745 -18.78 17.21 -20.03
N LEU A 746 -19.20 16.98 -21.28
CA LEU A 746 -18.35 17.04 -22.47
C LEU A 746 -18.66 18.32 -23.24
N VAL A 747 -17.68 19.21 -23.39
CA VAL A 747 -17.77 20.44 -24.17
C VAL A 747 -16.91 20.32 -25.42
N THR A 748 -17.52 20.41 -26.61
CA THR A 748 -16.81 20.36 -27.90
C THR A 748 -16.61 21.75 -28.49
N PHE A 749 -15.40 21.97 -29.00
CA PHE A 749 -14.96 23.17 -29.71
C PHE A 749 -15.13 23.00 -31.24
N PRO A 750 -14.90 24.03 -32.06
CA PRO A 750 -15.04 23.94 -33.51
C PRO A 750 -14.22 22.80 -34.15
N ALA A 751 -12.97 22.60 -33.72
CA ALA A 751 -12.08 21.57 -34.26
C ALA A 751 -12.35 20.13 -33.76
N ALA A 752 -13.37 19.91 -32.92
CA ALA A 752 -13.78 18.58 -32.51
C ALA A 752 -14.01 17.65 -33.73
N PRO A 753 -13.63 16.35 -33.66
CA PRO A 753 -13.90 15.39 -34.71
C PRO A 753 -15.37 15.41 -35.15
N LYS A 754 -15.60 15.20 -36.45
CA LYS A 754 -16.94 15.10 -37.03
C LYS A 754 -17.20 13.66 -37.50
N PRO A 755 -18.48 13.25 -37.57
CA PRO A 755 -18.85 11.96 -38.15
C PRO A 755 -18.27 11.75 -39.53
N ASN A 756 -17.73 10.56 -39.79
CA ASN A 756 -17.23 10.18 -41.11
C ASN A 756 -17.59 8.73 -41.46
N SER A 757 -17.76 8.48 -42.76
CA SER A 757 -18.24 7.20 -43.28
C SER A 757 -17.26 6.04 -43.08
N GLU A 758 -15.96 6.32 -42.96
CA GLU A 758 -14.96 5.27 -42.71
C GLU A 758 -15.11 4.71 -41.29
N ALA A 759 -15.15 5.57 -40.26
CA ALA A 759 -15.36 5.17 -38.87
C ALA A 759 -16.70 4.45 -38.69
N GLN A 760 -17.78 4.95 -39.31
CA GLN A 760 -19.09 4.29 -39.31
C GLN A 760 -19.05 2.91 -39.97
N THR A 761 -18.27 2.74 -41.04
CA THR A 761 -18.07 1.43 -41.69
C THR A 761 -17.26 0.48 -40.80
N GLN A 762 -16.21 0.97 -40.14
CA GLN A 762 -15.39 0.19 -39.20
C GLN A 762 -16.21 -0.30 -38.00
N GLU A 763 -17.06 0.56 -37.42
CA GLU A 763 -17.96 0.21 -36.32
C GLU A 763 -18.99 -0.86 -36.75
N ALA A 764 -19.56 -0.75 -37.95
CA ALA A 764 -20.46 -1.77 -38.49
C ALA A 764 -19.75 -3.11 -38.74
N VAL A 765 -18.48 -3.11 -39.17
CA VAL A 765 -17.66 -4.32 -39.31
C VAL A 765 -17.38 -4.96 -37.95
N LEU A 766 -17.08 -4.17 -36.91
CA LEU A 766 -16.93 -4.65 -35.54
C LEU A 766 -18.24 -5.29 -35.03
N GLU A 767 -19.38 -4.64 -35.19
CA GLU A 767 -20.68 -5.18 -34.77
C GLU A 767 -21.02 -6.50 -35.48
N MET A 768 -20.75 -6.61 -36.78
CA MET A 768 -20.90 -7.88 -37.51
C MET A 768 -19.96 -8.97 -36.99
N ALA A 769 -18.72 -8.64 -36.62
CA ALA A 769 -17.77 -9.59 -36.05
C ALA A 769 -18.22 -10.09 -34.67
N ILE A 770 -18.66 -9.18 -33.79
CA ILE A 770 -19.23 -9.50 -32.47
C ILE A 770 -20.48 -10.38 -32.63
N ALA A 771 -21.46 -9.96 -33.45
CA ALA A 771 -22.69 -10.70 -33.65
C ALA A 771 -22.46 -12.10 -34.25
N ARG A 772 -21.45 -12.26 -35.12
CA ARG A 772 -21.02 -13.58 -35.63
C ARG A 772 -20.45 -14.44 -34.50
N LYS A 773 -19.54 -13.90 -33.68
CA LYS A 773 -18.92 -14.65 -32.59
C LYS A 773 -19.93 -15.05 -31.51
N ILE A 774 -20.88 -14.18 -31.17
CA ILE A 774 -21.99 -14.51 -30.26
C ILE A 774 -22.80 -15.70 -30.80
N LYS A 775 -23.15 -15.70 -32.09
CA LYS A 775 -23.84 -16.85 -32.73
C LYS A 775 -23.02 -18.14 -32.69
N GLU A 776 -21.71 -18.05 -32.94
CA GLU A 776 -20.79 -19.19 -32.86
C GLU A 776 -20.72 -19.77 -31.44
N ILE A 777 -20.67 -18.93 -30.41
CA ILE A 777 -20.68 -19.34 -28.99
C ILE A 777 -22.01 -19.99 -28.63
N ILE A 778 -23.15 -19.35 -28.94
CA ILE A 778 -24.49 -19.89 -28.65
C ILE A 778 -24.66 -21.27 -29.29
N ALA A 779 -24.31 -21.42 -30.57
CA ALA A 779 -24.42 -22.69 -31.29
C ALA A 779 -23.53 -23.83 -30.75
N GLN A 780 -22.51 -23.53 -29.93
CA GLN A 780 -21.62 -24.52 -29.31
C GLN A 780 -21.98 -24.83 -27.85
N GLU A 781 -22.65 -23.90 -27.17
CA GLU A 781 -22.80 -23.93 -25.71
C GLU A 781 -24.27 -23.95 -25.22
N GLU A 782 -25.25 -23.55 -26.03
CA GLU A 782 -26.62 -23.28 -25.56
C GLU A 782 -27.33 -24.48 -24.88
N ASP A 783 -27.12 -25.69 -25.40
CA ASP A 783 -27.66 -26.95 -24.87
C ASP A 783 -27.01 -27.40 -23.55
N LYS A 784 -25.93 -26.74 -23.10
CA LYS A 784 -25.25 -27.08 -21.85
C LYS A 784 -25.99 -26.45 -20.66
N SER A 785 -26.11 -27.20 -19.57
CA SER A 785 -26.88 -26.81 -18.38
C SER A 785 -26.39 -25.57 -17.65
N GLU A 786 -25.18 -25.09 -17.94
CA GLU A 786 -24.53 -23.93 -17.30
C GLU A 786 -24.38 -22.72 -18.23
N PHE A 787 -24.93 -22.75 -19.46
CA PHE A 787 -24.82 -21.62 -20.38
C PHE A 787 -25.85 -20.52 -20.09
N ASP A 788 -25.36 -19.33 -19.75
CA ASP A 788 -26.12 -18.11 -19.49
C ASP A 788 -25.39 -16.87 -20.05
N TYR A 789 -25.89 -15.66 -19.76
CA TYR A 789 -25.27 -14.41 -20.22
C TYR A 789 -23.83 -14.22 -19.72
N LEU A 790 -23.55 -14.60 -18.47
CA LEU A 790 -22.21 -14.51 -17.88
C LEU A 790 -21.22 -15.42 -18.60
N LYS A 791 -21.62 -16.67 -18.87
CA LYS A 791 -20.78 -17.64 -19.58
C LYS A 791 -20.53 -17.22 -21.03
N MET A 792 -21.53 -16.63 -21.68
CA MET A 792 -21.37 -16.05 -23.02
C MET A 792 -20.36 -14.89 -23.02
N LEU A 793 -20.47 -13.95 -22.07
CA LEU A 793 -19.51 -12.85 -21.93
C LEU A 793 -18.08 -13.31 -21.66
N GLU A 794 -17.89 -14.32 -20.81
CA GLU A 794 -16.57 -14.91 -20.51
C GLU A 794 -15.89 -15.44 -21.79
N LEU A 795 -16.63 -16.19 -22.60
CA LEU A 795 -16.14 -16.75 -23.87
C LEU A 795 -15.91 -15.68 -24.95
N LEU A 796 -16.75 -14.63 -24.96
CA LEU A 796 -16.62 -13.52 -25.90
C LEU A 796 -15.37 -12.67 -25.60
N ARG A 797 -15.14 -12.30 -24.33
CA ARG A 797 -13.94 -11.59 -23.87
C ARG A 797 -12.67 -12.44 -24.02
N GLY A 798 -12.77 -13.75 -23.89
CA GLY A 798 -11.69 -14.69 -24.22
C GLY A 798 -11.26 -14.68 -25.70
N SER A 799 -11.99 -13.96 -26.56
CA SER A 799 -11.78 -13.87 -28.01
C SER A 799 -11.43 -12.44 -28.48
N ASP A 800 -10.97 -11.55 -27.60
CA ASP A 800 -10.72 -10.13 -27.94
C ASP A 800 -9.80 -9.91 -29.16
N GLN A 801 -8.88 -10.84 -29.45
CA GLN A 801 -8.00 -10.78 -30.63
C GLN A 801 -8.74 -10.98 -31.97
N ASP A 802 -9.97 -11.50 -31.95
CA ASP A 802 -10.78 -11.76 -33.15
C ASP A 802 -11.55 -10.51 -33.63
N PHE A 803 -11.57 -9.41 -32.86
CA PHE A 803 -12.40 -8.24 -33.13
C PHE A 803 -11.58 -7.06 -33.70
N PRO A 804 -11.79 -6.69 -34.99
CA PRO A 804 -11.14 -5.53 -35.58
C PRO A 804 -11.81 -4.23 -35.10
N TYR A 805 -11.06 -3.13 -35.05
CA TYR A 805 -11.57 -1.78 -34.77
C TYR A 805 -12.26 -1.60 -33.41
N LEU A 806 -11.87 -2.37 -32.38
CA LEU A 806 -12.36 -2.15 -31.01
C LEU A 806 -12.14 -0.69 -30.56
N PRO A 807 -13.13 -0.05 -29.91
CA PRO A 807 -13.02 1.35 -29.50
C PRO A 807 -11.81 1.58 -28.58
N PRO A 808 -10.89 2.51 -28.90
CA PRO A 808 -9.73 2.78 -28.07
C PRO A 808 -10.18 3.26 -26.68
N GLY A 809 -9.50 2.82 -25.62
CA GLY A 809 -9.88 3.11 -24.23
C GLY A 809 -11.14 2.40 -23.71
N GLY A 810 -12.06 1.97 -24.59
CA GLY A 810 -13.31 1.29 -24.22
C GLY A 810 -13.31 -0.23 -24.42
N GLY A 811 -12.56 -0.74 -25.39
CA GLY A 811 -12.48 -2.17 -25.72
C GLY A 811 -13.86 -2.79 -26.00
N LEU A 812 -14.02 -4.07 -25.67
CA LEU A 812 -15.30 -4.78 -25.84
C LEU A 812 -16.40 -4.25 -24.89
N HIS A 813 -16.03 -3.66 -23.75
CA HIS A 813 -16.99 -3.08 -22.78
C HIS A 813 -17.84 -1.96 -23.38
N ALA A 814 -17.26 -1.15 -24.28
CA ALA A 814 -18.00 -0.12 -25.02
C ALA A 814 -19.08 -0.67 -25.96
N LYS A 815 -19.09 -1.99 -26.21
CA LYS A 815 -20.14 -2.69 -26.96
C LYS A 815 -21.09 -3.49 -26.06
N GLN A 816 -21.00 -3.38 -24.74
CA GLN A 816 -21.87 -4.12 -23.81
C GLN A 816 -23.37 -3.94 -24.11
N PRO A 817 -23.93 -2.74 -24.36
CA PRO A 817 -25.36 -2.60 -24.68
C PRO A 817 -25.77 -3.35 -25.96
N PHE A 818 -24.88 -3.39 -26.97
CA PHE A 818 -25.08 -4.15 -28.20
C PHE A 818 -25.02 -5.67 -27.94
N ILE A 819 -24.05 -6.12 -27.14
CA ILE A 819 -23.89 -7.52 -26.74
C ILE A 819 -25.11 -8.02 -25.94
N GLU A 820 -25.63 -7.22 -25.01
CA GLU A 820 -26.87 -7.53 -24.27
C GLU A 820 -28.08 -7.64 -25.18
N LYS A 821 -28.27 -6.66 -26.08
CA LYS A 821 -29.35 -6.70 -27.06
C LYS A 821 -29.28 -7.98 -27.89
N MET A 822 -28.10 -8.30 -28.43
CA MET A 822 -27.89 -9.50 -29.24
C MET A 822 -28.15 -10.79 -28.47
N PHE A 823 -27.72 -10.90 -27.22
CA PHE A 823 -28.02 -12.08 -26.40
C PHE A 823 -29.51 -12.22 -26.08
N ARG A 824 -30.22 -11.12 -25.77
CA ARG A 824 -31.67 -11.13 -25.52
C ARG A 824 -32.46 -11.54 -26.78
N GLU A 825 -32.03 -11.11 -27.95
CA GLU A 825 -32.65 -11.47 -29.24
C GLU A 825 -32.38 -12.92 -29.65
N MET A 826 -31.17 -13.46 -29.39
CA MET A 826 -30.78 -14.81 -29.80
C MET A 826 -31.17 -15.90 -28.80
N CYS A 827 -31.11 -15.62 -27.48
CA CYS A 827 -31.45 -16.55 -26.41
C CYS A 827 -32.60 -16.02 -25.53
N PRO A 828 -33.82 -15.78 -26.07
CA PRO A 828 -34.92 -15.12 -25.36
C PRO A 828 -35.37 -15.87 -24.09
N SER A 829 -35.27 -17.20 -24.05
CA SER A 829 -35.54 -18.02 -22.86
C SER A 829 -34.59 -17.73 -21.69
N LYS A 830 -33.35 -17.33 -21.99
CA LYS A 830 -32.28 -17.01 -21.04
C LYS A 830 -32.05 -15.52 -20.84
N ALA A 831 -32.87 -14.65 -21.46
CA ALA A 831 -32.74 -13.19 -21.37
C ALA A 831 -32.76 -12.63 -19.93
N HIS A 832 -33.43 -13.32 -19.00
CA HIS A 832 -33.41 -12.98 -17.57
C HIS A 832 -32.02 -13.08 -16.93
N SER A 833 -31.12 -13.93 -17.45
CA SER A 833 -29.76 -14.09 -16.94
C SER A 833 -28.90 -12.84 -17.16
N VAL A 834 -29.27 -11.96 -18.09
CA VAL A 834 -28.63 -10.66 -18.26
C VAL A 834 -28.72 -9.87 -16.96
N SER A 835 -29.92 -9.75 -16.38
CA SER A 835 -30.14 -9.06 -15.09
C SER A 835 -29.52 -9.79 -13.89
N VAL A 836 -29.42 -11.12 -13.93
CA VAL A 836 -28.79 -11.93 -12.86
C VAL A 836 -27.26 -11.80 -12.87
N GLY A 837 -26.67 -11.48 -14.03
CA GLY A 837 -25.23 -11.23 -14.17
C GLY A 837 -24.70 -10.05 -13.35
N TYR A 838 -25.58 -9.22 -12.81
CA TYR A 838 -25.27 -8.08 -11.95
C TYR A 838 -25.29 -8.39 -10.45
N ILE A 839 -25.66 -9.60 -10.01
CA ILE A 839 -25.73 -9.88 -8.56
C ILE A 839 -24.31 -9.91 -7.96
N PRO A 840 -24.02 -9.09 -6.92
CA PRO A 840 -22.74 -9.16 -6.22
C PRO A 840 -22.53 -10.55 -5.60
N LEU A 841 -21.42 -11.22 -5.94
CA LEU A 841 -20.97 -12.41 -5.22
C LEU A 841 -20.56 -12.02 -3.79
N THR A 842 -21.45 -12.32 -2.84
CA THR A 842 -21.34 -12.03 -1.39
C THR A 842 -20.16 -12.69 -0.67
#